data_AF-A0A925VYW5-F1
#
_entry.id   AF-A0A925VYW5-F1
#
_cell.length_a   1.000
_cell.length_b   1.000
_cell.length_c   1.000
_cell.angle_alpha   90.00
_cell.angle_beta   90.00
_cell.angle_gamma   90.00
#
_symmetry.space_group_name_H-M   'P 1'
#
loop_
_entity.id
_entity.type
_entity.pdbx_description
1 polymer ?
#
loop_
_entity_poly.entity_id
_entity_poly.type
_entity_poly.pdbx_seq_one_letter_code
_entity_poly.pdbx_strand_id
1 'polypeptide(L)'
;GGRSWSTQDNQPTAQFYHVAVDDAYPYKLYGGQQDNTSVIIKSRTEGGSIGLRDWSEGPGCESANVGVSAKNPRLVYGGCYQGIIDELDTQSEVARAIMPWPEMNLTEPTDKTKYRYNWTAPVFVSRFDDKVVYHGGNVLFKTTDRGMSWTPLSGDLTRNDKSRQGWGGAPITNEGAGGEVYATIVVINESSHDANTLYVGTDDGLIQLSRDAGKTWTNVTPASWGDGLVNEIEVSPFDPATVYVAFRKDRLGDPTPHAYRSTDYGRTWTRLVNGLRDGEPVRVVREDPERRGLLYAGTETGVYVSYDAGAKWLPYTGFPVVPVTDLEVRHGDLIAATEGRAFWILDDLSVLRQRADAIQSTAVHLYQPRGAVLAGGSAGQARNAGRNPAYGATVYYRLQSAPDSATTVKVEFLDARGTPLRTFVTRGDSTDRITAKAGLNSLSWNLRRAAPTRIAGIVLFGAPGDGGSRVPPGTYQVRLTHGATVTTKSFEVRQDPRIDVPRAVVAERDSMATLLSNRITEIHDAVLRVRDLKTQVSGFTARAKEAINADTIAKAGKSLGDKLNKIDPRLTTKASNGQDIINYANGINGQYGFLLGQVEGNPAVTQPARDRLIDLERVWQALRREVELIETQDVAAFNALLRAGGVQGVITPTVKKGPIS
;
A
#
# COMPACT_ATOMS: atom_id res chain seq x y z
N GLY A 1 40.44 -3.29 8.45
CA GLY A 1 39.07 -3.70 8.06
C GLY A 1 39.11 -5.07 7.42
N GLY A 2 37.98 -5.79 7.34
CA GLY A 2 37.89 -7.10 6.65
C GLY A 2 37.45 -8.31 7.49
N ARG A 3 36.84 -8.12 8.67
CA ARG A 3 36.40 -9.25 9.54
C ARG A 3 35.27 -10.08 8.92
N SER A 4 34.50 -9.49 7.99
CA SER A 4 33.47 -10.16 7.20
C SER A 4 33.22 -9.37 5.92
N TRP A 5 32.72 -10.04 4.88
CA TRP A 5 32.23 -9.45 3.64
C TRP A 5 30.73 -9.69 3.53
N SER A 6 30.03 -8.80 2.83
CA SER A 6 28.65 -9.03 2.42
C SER A 6 28.49 -8.76 0.94
N THR A 7 27.41 -9.25 0.33
CA THR A 7 27.06 -8.90 -1.04
C THR A 7 26.72 -7.41 -1.11
N GLN A 8 26.97 -6.76 -2.25
CA GLN A 8 26.53 -5.39 -2.51
C GLN A 8 25.00 -5.28 -2.46
N ASP A 9 24.28 -6.30 -2.92
CA ASP A 9 22.82 -6.34 -3.03
C ASP A 9 22.06 -6.56 -1.71
N ASN A 10 22.69 -6.32 -0.56
CA ASN A 10 22.05 -6.52 0.74
C ASN A 10 21.71 -5.24 1.51
N GLN A 11 21.91 -4.08 0.89
CA GLN A 11 21.59 -2.77 1.45
C GLN A 11 20.82 -1.94 0.42
N PRO A 12 19.83 -1.14 0.83
CA PRO A 12 19.09 -0.27 -0.08
C PRO A 12 19.94 0.96 -0.44
N THR A 13 21.01 0.78 -1.20
CA THR A 13 21.97 1.85 -1.56
C THR A 13 21.58 2.64 -2.80
N ALA A 14 20.42 2.35 -3.41
CA ALA A 14 19.98 3.05 -4.61
C ALA A 14 19.81 4.55 -4.34
N GLN A 15 20.34 5.35 -5.29
CA GLN A 15 20.29 6.81 -5.29
C GLN A 15 19.45 7.24 -6.50
N PHE A 16 18.29 7.83 -6.24
CA PHE A 16 17.36 8.28 -7.28
C PHE A 16 17.32 9.80 -7.34
N TYR A 17 17.38 10.35 -8.55
CA TYR A 17 17.31 11.81 -8.76
C TYR A 17 15.87 12.35 -8.74
N HIS A 18 14.94 11.60 -9.33
CA HIS A 18 13.54 11.97 -9.53
C HIS A 18 12.62 10.76 -9.35
N VAL A 19 11.32 11.01 -9.16
CA VAL A 19 10.31 9.96 -9.20
C VAL A 19 9.12 10.36 -10.08
N ALA A 20 8.83 9.55 -11.09
CA ALA A 20 7.54 9.60 -11.80
C ALA A 20 6.66 8.41 -11.40
N VAL A 21 5.34 8.59 -11.47
CA VAL A 21 4.35 7.61 -10.99
C VAL A 21 3.19 7.49 -11.97
N ASP A 22 2.76 6.26 -12.27
CA ASP A 22 1.59 5.98 -13.12
C ASP A 22 0.29 5.76 -12.32
N ASP A 23 -0.83 5.60 -13.04
CA ASP A 23 -2.15 5.28 -12.48
C ASP A 23 -2.54 3.80 -12.67
N ALA A 24 -1.59 2.93 -13.01
CA ALA A 24 -1.84 1.49 -13.11
C ALA A 24 -2.13 0.87 -11.74
N TYR A 25 -2.58 -0.38 -11.70
CA TYR A 25 -2.72 -1.12 -10.45
C TYR A 25 -2.04 -2.51 -10.53
N PRO A 26 -1.03 -2.80 -9.69
CA PRO A 26 -0.34 -1.84 -8.82
C PRO A 26 0.35 -0.72 -9.63
N TYR A 27 0.38 0.50 -9.09
CA TYR A 27 1.07 1.61 -9.76
C TYR A 27 2.57 1.38 -9.76
N LYS A 28 3.28 1.92 -10.74
CA LYS A 28 4.73 1.80 -10.90
C LYS A 28 5.41 3.13 -10.59
N LEU A 29 6.62 3.02 -10.05
CA LEU A 29 7.56 4.10 -9.83
C LEU A 29 8.66 4.04 -10.88
N TYR A 30 9.10 5.20 -11.33
CA TYR A 30 10.07 5.38 -12.40
C TYR A 30 11.16 6.36 -11.98
N GLY A 31 12.42 6.05 -12.26
CA GLY A 31 13.52 7.03 -12.06
C GLY A 31 14.90 6.50 -12.45
N GLY A 32 15.81 7.41 -12.80
CA GLY A 32 17.23 7.11 -12.99
C GLY A 32 17.93 6.80 -11.67
N GLN A 33 18.67 5.68 -11.63
CA GLN A 33 19.50 5.32 -10.50
C GLN A 33 20.97 5.59 -10.81
N GLN A 34 21.62 6.43 -10.00
CA GLN A 34 23.06 6.72 -10.14
C GLN A 34 23.91 5.44 -10.13
N ASP A 35 24.93 5.43 -11.01
CA ASP A 35 25.87 4.34 -11.27
C ASP A 35 25.19 3.00 -11.63
N ASN A 36 23.95 3.06 -12.14
CA ASN A 36 23.15 1.90 -12.55
C ASN A 36 22.24 2.25 -13.75
N THR A 37 21.14 1.54 -13.94
CA THR A 37 20.15 1.78 -14.99
C THR A 37 19.05 2.75 -14.54
N SER A 38 18.12 3.09 -15.42
CA SER A 38 16.82 3.60 -14.96
C SER A 38 15.94 2.43 -14.50
N VAL A 39 15.09 2.69 -13.52
CA VAL A 39 14.31 1.67 -12.82
C VAL A 39 12.83 1.92 -13.01
N ILE A 40 12.09 0.86 -13.35
CA ILE A 40 10.64 0.79 -13.27
C ILE A 40 10.29 -0.27 -12.22
N ILE A 41 9.60 0.08 -11.14
CA ILE A 41 9.29 -0.85 -10.03
C ILE A 41 7.83 -0.73 -9.56
N LYS A 42 7.19 -1.86 -9.25
CA LYS A 42 5.82 -1.87 -8.71
C LYS A 42 5.78 -1.39 -7.26
N SER A 43 4.72 -0.65 -6.91
CA SER A 43 4.42 -0.22 -5.53
C SER A 43 4.01 -1.35 -4.58
N ARG A 44 3.55 -2.48 -5.13
CA ARG A 44 3.18 -3.68 -4.37
C ARG A 44 3.13 -4.92 -5.26
N THR A 45 3.09 -6.09 -4.63
CA THR A 45 2.99 -7.39 -5.31
C THR A 45 2.07 -8.37 -4.58
N GLU A 46 1.66 -9.44 -5.25
CA GLU A 46 0.87 -10.55 -4.68
C GLU A 46 1.72 -11.48 -3.78
N GLY A 47 3.05 -11.31 -3.80
CA GLY A 47 4.00 -12.03 -2.96
C GLY A 47 4.11 -11.51 -1.51
N GLY A 48 5.17 -11.92 -0.81
CA GLY A 48 5.45 -11.49 0.57
C GLY A 48 6.25 -10.19 0.71
N SER A 49 6.82 -9.69 -0.39
CA SER A 49 7.66 -8.49 -0.45
C SER A 49 7.90 -8.08 -1.91
N ILE A 50 8.22 -6.82 -2.16
CA ILE A 50 8.53 -6.26 -3.49
C ILE A 50 10.00 -6.54 -3.79
N GLY A 51 10.29 -7.48 -4.68
CA GLY A 51 11.65 -7.98 -4.92
C GLY A 51 12.15 -7.80 -6.35
N LEU A 52 13.22 -8.51 -6.70
CA LEU A 52 13.86 -8.46 -8.02
C LEU A 52 12.91 -8.79 -9.20
N ARG A 53 11.82 -9.52 -8.96
CA ARG A 53 10.81 -9.87 -9.98
C ARG A 53 9.78 -8.76 -10.22
N ASP A 54 9.81 -7.72 -9.40
CA ASP A 54 8.84 -6.62 -9.42
C ASP A 54 9.41 -5.33 -10.02
N TRP A 55 10.69 -5.34 -10.45
CA TRP A 55 11.32 -4.23 -11.18
C TRP A 55 11.84 -4.67 -12.55
N SER A 56 11.99 -3.71 -13.46
CA SER A 56 12.62 -3.84 -14.77
C SER A 56 13.42 -2.57 -15.11
N GLU A 57 14.39 -2.69 -16.01
CA GLU A 57 15.09 -1.55 -16.57
C GLU A 57 14.15 -0.68 -17.42
N GLY A 58 14.32 0.65 -17.35
CA GLY A 58 13.59 1.63 -18.16
C GLY A 58 14.44 2.18 -19.32
N PRO A 59 13.91 3.17 -20.08
CA PRO A 59 14.67 3.92 -21.08
C PRO A 59 15.69 4.88 -20.44
N GLY A 60 16.62 5.41 -21.24
CA GLY A 60 17.65 6.32 -20.75
C GLY A 60 18.80 5.58 -20.04
N CYS A 61 19.42 6.24 -19.08
CA CYS A 61 20.53 5.66 -18.31
C CYS A 61 20.45 6.04 -16.82
N GLU A 62 21.57 5.99 -16.10
CA GLU A 62 21.66 6.32 -14.67
C GLU A 62 21.08 7.69 -14.29
N SER A 63 21.21 8.69 -15.19
CA SER A 63 20.81 10.07 -14.94
C SER A 63 19.38 10.37 -15.44
N ALA A 64 18.60 9.34 -15.73
CA ALA A 64 17.29 9.49 -16.34
C ALA A 64 16.33 10.33 -15.47
N ASN A 65 15.93 11.47 -16.02
CA ASN A 65 14.64 12.06 -15.75
C ASN A 65 13.61 11.35 -16.65
N VAL A 66 12.66 10.64 -16.04
CA VAL A 66 11.73 9.76 -16.76
C VAL A 66 10.39 10.44 -16.96
N GLY A 67 9.99 10.61 -18.22
CA GLY A 67 8.66 11.07 -18.61
C GLY A 67 7.76 9.89 -18.96
N VAL A 68 6.59 9.80 -18.33
CA VAL A 68 5.59 8.77 -18.62
C VAL A 68 4.18 9.33 -18.46
N SER A 69 3.26 8.92 -19.33
CA SER A 69 1.84 9.23 -19.13
C SER A 69 1.30 8.42 -17.97
N ALA A 70 0.75 9.09 -16.97
CA ALA A 70 0.18 8.39 -15.81
C ALA A 70 -0.99 7.47 -16.20
N LYS A 71 -1.80 7.87 -17.20
CA LYS A 71 -2.96 7.09 -17.64
C LYS A 71 -2.62 6.01 -18.66
N ASN A 72 -1.55 6.20 -19.43
CA ASN A 72 -1.12 5.28 -20.48
C ASN A 72 0.40 5.02 -20.40
N PRO A 73 0.84 4.21 -19.42
CA PRO A 73 2.25 4.03 -19.13
C PRO A 73 2.97 3.03 -20.04
N ARG A 74 2.48 2.85 -21.29
CA ARG A 74 3.09 1.95 -22.28
C ARG A 74 4.36 2.55 -22.88
N LEU A 75 4.29 3.82 -23.27
CA LEU A 75 5.43 4.54 -23.84
C LEU A 75 6.07 5.32 -22.71
N VAL A 76 7.34 5.00 -22.44
CA VAL A 76 8.15 5.62 -21.40
C VAL A 76 9.30 6.32 -22.08
N TYR A 77 9.61 7.54 -21.66
CA TYR A 77 10.69 8.35 -22.22
C TYR A 77 11.73 8.56 -21.14
N GLY A 78 12.99 8.26 -21.42
CA GLY A 78 14.07 8.34 -20.44
C GLY A 78 15.22 9.17 -20.97
N GLY A 79 15.64 10.15 -20.19
CA GLY A 79 16.85 10.91 -20.47
C GLY A 79 18.13 10.14 -20.11
N CYS A 80 19.24 10.59 -20.66
CA CYS A 80 20.58 10.30 -20.21
C CYS A 80 21.37 11.63 -20.26
N TYR A 81 22.57 11.65 -19.68
CA TYR A 81 23.43 12.82 -19.70
C TYR A 81 23.67 13.31 -21.14
N GLN A 82 24.04 14.58 -21.30
CA GLN A 82 24.20 15.24 -22.61
C GLN A 82 22.91 15.39 -23.44
N GLY A 83 21.73 15.20 -22.84
CA GLY A 83 20.43 15.34 -23.53
C GLY A 83 20.09 14.18 -24.45
N ILE A 84 20.79 13.06 -24.31
CA ILE A 84 20.41 11.80 -24.95
C ILE A 84 19.04 11.41 -24.38
N ILE A 85 18.14 10.93 -25.24
CA ILE A 85 16.80 10.53 -24.85
C ILE A 85 16.31 9.40 -25.74
N ASP A 86 15.65 8.43 -25.10
CA ASP A 86 15.07 7.26 -25.76
C ASP A 86 13.60 7.09 -25.37
N GLU A 87 12.83 6.45 -26.25
CA GLU A 87 11.50 5.91 -25.96
C GLU A 87 11.60 4.39 -25.78
N LEU A 88 11.03 3.86 -24.70
CA LEU A 88 10.77 2.44 -24.50
C LEU A 88 9.27 2.16 -24.66
N ASP A 89 8.94 1.18 -25.51
CA ASP A 89 7.61 0.56 -25.51
C ASP A 89 7.62 -0.65 -24.57
N THR A 90 6.99 -0.51 -23.39
CA THR A 90 7.02 -1.55 -22.35
C THR A 90 6.27 -2.84 -22.73
N GLN A 91 5.55 -2.85 -23.85
CA GLN A 91 4.86 -4.04 -24.33
C GLN A 91 5.75 -4.87 -25.28
N SER A 92 6.48 -4.21 -26.18
CA SER A 92 7.38 -4.88 -27.13
C SER A 92 8.81 -5.01 -26.62
N GLU A 93 9.15 -4.28 -25.55
CA GLU A 93 10.49 -4.18 -24.96
C GLU A 93 11.53 -3.58 -25.93
N VAL A 94 11.06 -2.85 -26.96
CA VAL A 94 11.93 -2.18 -27.93
C VAL A 94 12.15 -0.73 -27.51
N ALA A 95 13.42 -0.34 -27.44
CA ALA A 95 13.85 1.04 -27.26
C ALA A 95 14.24 1.70 -28.59
N ARG A 96 14.03 3.03 -28.69
CA ARG A 96 14.43 3.84 -29.86
C ARG A 96 15.01 5.17 -29.39
N ALA A 97 16.17 5.54 -29.93
CA ALA A 97 16.76 6.86 -29.74
C ALA A 97 15.91 7.93 -30.43
N ILE A 98 15.63 9.03 -29.72
CA ILE A 98 14.75 10.11 -30.18
C ILE A 98 15.31 11.50 -29.91
N MET A 99 16.64 11.65 -29.83
CA MET A 99 17.28 12.92 -29.50
C MET A 99 16.89 14.04 -30.49
N PRO A 100 16.50 15.25 -30.02
CA PRO A 100 16.10 16.36 -30.91
C PRO A 100 17.17 16.80 -31.91
N TRP A 101 18.43 16.70 -31.50
CA TRP A 101 19.61 17.06 -32.29
C TRP A 101 20.74 16.09 -31.92
N PRO A 102 21.00 15.05 -32.73
CA PRO A 102 21.96 14.00 -32.41
C PRO A 102 23.40 14.48 -32.63
N GLU A 103 23.89 15.30 -31.72
CA GLU A 103 25.26 15.80 -31.66
C GLU A 103 26.01 15.14 -30.49
N MET A 104 27.24 14.69 -30.75
CA MET A 104 28.09 14.10 -29.71
C MET A 104 28.75 15.24 -28.91
N ASN A 105 28.14 15.60 -27.77
CA ASN A 105 28.61 16.71 -26.93
C ASN A 105 29.62 16.29 -25.86
N LEU A 106 29.93 15.00 -25.71
CA LEU A 106 30.90 14.53 -24.72
C LEU A 106 32.27 15.19 -24.97
N THR A 107 32.81 15.87 -23.96
CA THR A 107 34.09 16.60 -24.05
C THR A 107 34.07 17.76 -25.07
N GLU A 108 32.90 18.18 -25.56
CA GLU A 108 32.81 19.38 -26.40
C GLU A 108 32.62 20.63 -25.53
N PRO A 109 33.30 21.75 -25.86
CA PRO A 109 33.12 22.97 -25.11
C PRO A 109 31.72 23.56 -25.39
N THR A 110 31.02 23.94 -24.31
CA THR A 110 29.59 24.32 -24.35
C THR A 110 29.30 25.61 -25.12
N ASP A 111 30.33 26.41 -25.44
CA ASP A 111 30.25 27.58 -26.32
C ASP A 111 30.30 27.21 -27.82
N LYS A 112 30.60 25.94 -28.15
CA LYS A 112 30.61 25.39 -29.51
C LYS A 112 29.44 24.44 -29.79
N THR A 113 28.83 23.87 -28.75
CA THR A 113 27.64 23.02 -28.89
C THR A 113 26.41 23.84 -29.28
N LYS A 114 25.54 23.30 -30.15
CA LYS A 114 24.30 23.99 -30.55
C LYS A 114 23.28 24.09 -29.41
N TYR A 115 23.10 22.98 -28.70
CA TYR A 115 22.21 22.89 -27.54
C TYR A 115 22.96 22.31 -26.36
N ARG A 116 22.74 22.92 -25.18
CA ARG A 116 23.35 22.51 -23.92
C ARG A 116 22.31 21.75 -23.09
N TYR A 117 22.73 20.69 -22.41
CA TYR A 117 21.84 19.84 -21.61
C TYR A 117 22.47 19.55 -20.25
N ASN A 118 21.63 19.46 -19.23
CA ASN A 118 22.06 19.10 -17.88
C ASN A 118 22.31 17.58 -17.77
N TRP A 119 22.93 17.15 -16.66
CA TRP A 119 23.08 15.74 -16.29
C TRP A 119 21.75 14.98 -16.27
N THR A 120 20.73 15.58 -15.66
CA THR A 120 19.35 15.07 -15.57
C THR A 120 18.40 15.96 -16.39
N ALA A 121 18.68 16.12 -17.69
CA ALA A 121 17.86 16.93 -18.58
C ALA A 121 16.37 16.50 -18.54
N PRO A 122 15.42 17.41 -18.25
CA PRO A 122 14.05 17.03 -17.91
C PRO A 122 13.30 16.48 -19.12
N VAL A 123 12.48 15.45 -18.88
CA VAL A 123 11.57 14.86 -19.86
C VAL A 123 10.17 14.89 -19.27
N PHE A 124 9.22 15.51 -19.96
CA PHE A 124 7.86 15.65 -19.44
C PHE A 124 6.84 15.22 -20.50
N VAL A 125 5.99 14.26 -20.15
CA VAL A 125 4.83 13.87 -20.98
C VAL A 125 3.64 14.70 -20.53
N SER A 126 2.95 15.33 -21.48
CA SER A 126 1.79 16.18 -21.15
C SER A 126 0.74 15.42 -20.35
N ARG A 127 0.16 16.10 -19.37
CA ARG A 127 -0.93 15.62 -18.53
C ARG A 127 -2.25 15.50 -19.31
N PHE A 128 -2.37 16.19 -20.45
CA PHE A 128 -3.59 16.28 -21.25
C PHE A 128 -3.56 15.45 -22.54
N ASP A 129 -2.38 15.25 -23.13
CA ASP A 129 -2.20 14.48 -24.36
C ASP A 129 -0.91 13.65 -24.28
N ASP A 130 -1.05 12.32 -24.17
CA ASP A 130 0.08 11.40 -24.01
C ASP A 130 0.99 11.31 -25.25
N LYS A 131 0.60 11.95 -26.36
CA LYS A 131 1.45 12.11 -27.55
C LYS A 131 2.41 13.30 -27.45
N VAL A 132 2.11 14.27 -26.58
CA VAL A 132 2.93 15.48 -26.41
C VAL A 132 4.03 15.20 -25.39
N VAL A 133 5.28 15.29 -25.84
CA VAL A 133 6.46 15.13 -24.99
C VAL A 133 7.34 16.38 -25.10
N TYR A 134 7.81 16.86 -23.96
CA TYR A 134 8.74 17.97 -23.84
C TYR A 134 10.11 17.46 -23.36
N HIS A 135 11.17 18.09 -23.85
CA HIS A 135 12.54 17.84 -23.40
C HIS A 135 13.31 19.16 -23.25
N GLY A 136 14.04 19.32 -22.15
CA GLY A 136 14.74 20.57 -21.81
C GLY A 136 16.24 20.51 -22.07
N GLY A 137 16.73 21.40 -22.94
CA GLY A 137 18.14 21.80 -23.01
C GLY A 137 18.30 23.23 -22.50
N ASN A 138 19.07 24.08 -23.17
CA ASN A 138 18.97 25.54 -22.99
C ASN A 138 17.69 26.12 -23.62
N VAL A 139 17.06 25.36 -24.53
CA VAL A 139 15.75 25.61 -25.12
C VAL A 139 14.77 24.51 -24.73
N LEU A 140 13.47 24.78 -24.78
CA LEU A 140 12.44 23.76 -24.60
C LEU A 140 12.08 23.14 -25.95
N PHE A 141 12.17 21.82 -26.09
CA PHE A 141 11.72 21.08 -27.27
C PHE A 141 10.35 20.46 -27.04
N LYS A 142 9.58 20.29 -28.12
CA LYS A 142 8.31 19.57 -28.16
C LYS A 142 8.27 18.58 -29.31
N THR A 143 7.74 17.39 -29.06
CA THR A 143 7.32 16.44 -30.10
C THR A 143 5.85 16.04 -29.88
N THR A 144 5.19 15.67 -30.98
CA THR A 144 3.83 15.07 -30.98
C THR A 144 3.77 13.77 -31.75
N ASP A 145 4.92 13.27 -32.22
CA ASP A 145 5.07 12.12 -33.10
C ASP A 145 6.11 11.14 -32.57
N ARG A 146 6.22 11.07 -31.23
CA ARG A 146 7.13 10.17 -30.51
C ARG A 146 8.60 10.46 -30.80
N GLY A 147 8.95 11.73 -30.99
CA GLY A 147 10.32 12.17 -31.26
C GLY A 147 10.83 11.78 -32.64
N MET A 148 9.94 11.52 -33.61
CA MET A 148 10.33 11.46 -35.03
C MET A 148 10.68 12.84 -35.57
N SER A 149 10.01 13.87 -35.05
CA SER A 149 10.37 15.27 -35.23
C SER A 149 10.25 16.05 -33.93
N TRP A 150 11.09 17.08 -33.79
CA TRP A 150 11.10 17.98 -32.65
C TRP A 150 11.02 19.44 -33.11
N THR A 151 10.20 20.20 -32.42
CA THR A 151 10.07 21.65 -32.59
C THR A 151 10.71 22.36 -31.40
N PRO A 152 11.70 23.25 -31.59
CA PRO A 152 12.13 24.18 -30.54
C PRO A 152 10.96 25.11 -30.23
N LEU A 153 10.38 24.95 -29.05
CA LEU A 153 9.23 25.73 -28.59
C LEU A 153 9.66 27.10 -28.04
N SER A 154 10.96 27.29 -27.78
CA SER A 154 11.52 28.54 -27.26
C SER A 154 12.87 28.88 -27.90
N GLY A 155 13.33 30.12 -27.68
CA GLY A 155 14.76 30.45 -27.73
C GLY A 155 15.48 29.96 -26.47
N ASP A 156 16.69 30.48 -26.24
CA ASP A 156 17.44 30.21 -25.01
C ASP A 156 16.72 30.84 -23.80
N LEU A 157 16.27 29.99 -22.87
CA LEU A 157 15.48 30.40 -21.70
C LEU A 157 16.33 30.68 -20.46
N THR A 158 17.65 30.59 -20.58
CA THR A 158 18.63 30.71 -19.49
C THR A 158 19.20 32.14 -19.45
N ARG A 159 20.05 32.46 -18.47
CA ARG A 159 20.83 33.71 -18.47
C ARG A 159 21.83 33.74 -19.62
N ASN A 160 22.27 32.57 -20.08
CA ASN A 160 23.19 32.40 -21.20
C ASN A 160 24.48 33.24 -21.05
N ASP A 161 25.02 33.30 -19.82
CA ASP A 161 26.28 33.99 -19.53
C ASP A 161 27.44 33.29 -20.25
N LYS A 162 27.93 33.91 -21.32
CA LYS A 162 29.00 33.37 -22.16
C LYS A 162 30.33 33.21 -21.43
N SER A 163 30.55 33.94 -20.34
CA SER A 163 31.77 33.80 -19.53
C SER A 163 31.84 32.48 -18.76
N ARG A 164 30.72 31.77 -18.66
CA ARG A 164 30.56 30.49 -17.96
C ARG A 164 30.33 29.31 -18.90
N GLN A 165 30.59 29.52 -20.19
CA GLN A 165 30.53 28.50 -21.23
C GLN A 165 31.95 28.20 -21.74
N GLY A 166 32.11 27.06 -22.38
CA GLY A 166 33.41 26.54 -22.83
C GLY A 166 33.69 25.17 -22.23
N TRP A 167 34.97 24.91 -21.96
CA TRP A 167 35.44 23.66 -21.36
C TRP A 167 34.89 23.47 -19.95
N GLY A 168 34.20 22.36 -19.74
CA GLY A 168 33.65 21.98 -18.46
C GLY A 168 34.71 21.52 -17.45
N GLY A 169 34.41 21.66 -16.16
CA GLY A 169 35.24 21.18 -15.04
C GLY A 169 36.57 21.92 -14.78
N ALA A 170 37.07 22.69 -15.76
CA ALA A 170 38.35 23.38 -15.66
C ALA A 170 38.31 24.51 -14.60
N PRO A 171 39.41 24.76 -13.86
CA PRO A 171 40.74 24.15 -13.99
C PRO A 171 40.93 22.84 -13.20
N ILE A 172 39.87 22.29 -12.59
CA ILE A 172 39.99 21.15 -11.67
C ILE A 172 40.12 19.83 -12.46
N THR A 173 39.17 19.54 -13.35
CA THR A 173 39.19 18.38 -14.26
C THR A 173 38.72 18.81 -15.65
N ASN A 174 39.01 18.04 -16.71
CA ASN A 174 38.42 18.25 -18.04
C ASN A 174 37.27 17.25 -18.29
N GLU A 175 36.55 16.89 -17.22
CA GLU A 175 35.43 15.96 -17.33
C GLU A 175 34.31 16.62 -18.14
N GLY A 176 33.95 15.99 -19.25
CA GLY A 176 32.95 16.48 -20.21
C GLY A 176 31.72 15.57 -20.27
N ALA A 177 31.29 15.03 -19.13
CA ALA A 177 30.24 14.02 -19.06
C ALA A 177 28.82 14.62 -19.03
N GLY A 178 28.67 15.89 -18.64
CA GLY A 178 27.41 16.64 -18.69
C GLY A 178 26.99 17.27 -17.35
N GLY A 179 27.60 16.86 -16.23
CA GLY A 179 27.32 17.42 -14.88
C GLY A 179 27.88 18.83 -14.67
N GLU A 180 28.85 19.20 -15.48
CA GLU A 180 29.54 20.48 -15.53
C GLU A 180 28.90 21.50 -16.48
N VAL A 181 27.92 21.07 -17.29
CA VAL A 181 27.23 21.93 -18.25
C VAL A 181 26.27 22.85 -17.49
N TYR A 182 26.38 24.15 -17.76
CA TYR A 182 25.63 25.21 -17.10
C TYR A 182 24.78 26.01 -18.09
N ALA A 183 23.83 26.79 -17.58
CA ALA A 183 22.84 27.54 -18.36
C ALA A 183 21.97 26.57 -19.20
N THR A 184 21.23 25.74 -18.48
CA THR A 184 20.31 24.70 -18.98
C THR A 184 18.98 24.67 -18.21
N ILE A 185 17.93 24.18 -18.85
CA ILE A 185 16.63 23.88 -18.22
C ILE A 185 16.77 22.57 -17.44
N VAL A 186 16.32 22.60 -16.20
CA VAL A 186 16.36 21.45 -15.26
C VAL A 186 14.99 21.03 -14.76
N VAL A 187 13.97 21.89 -14.92
CA VAL A 187 12.58 21.60 -14.52
C VAL A 187 11.64 21.98 -15.66
N ILE A 188 10.67 21.11 -15.96
CA ILE A 188 9.52 21.40 -16.82
C ILE A 188 8.26 21.06 -16.00
N ASN A 189 7.33 22.00 -15.89
CA ASN A 189 6.04 21.76 -15.25
C ASN A 189 4.90 22.27 -16.15
N GLU A 190 4.04 21.35 -16.59
CA GLU A 190 2.75 21.68 -17.21
C GLU A 190 1.66 21.75 -16.13
N SER A 191 0.95 22.87 -16.09
CA SER A 191 -0.15 23.11 -15.17
C SER A 191 -1.19 21.99 -15.25
N SER A 192 -1.71 21.54 -14.11
CA SER A 192 -2.82 20.58 -14.08
C SER A 192 -4.17 21.19 -14.47
N HIS A 193 -4.25 22.52 -14.62
CA HIS A 193 -5.49 23.24 -14.94
C HIS A 193 -5.71 23.44 -16.44
N ASP A 194 -4.64 23.52 -17.22
CA ASP A 194 -4.70 23.70 -18.67
C ASP A 194 -3.36 23.36 -19.36
N ALA A 195 -3.42 22.99 -20.64
CA ALA A 195 -2.25 22.65 -21.44
C ALA A 195 -1.48 23.88 -21.99
N ASN A 196 -1.93 25.11 -21.71
CA ASN A 196 -1.30 26.33 -22.22
C ASN A 196 -0.27 26.90 -21.24
N THR A 197 -0.40 26.58 -19.96
CA THR A 197 0.44 27.12 -18.89
C THR A 197 1.61 26.18 -18.61
N LEU A 198 2.81 26.66 -18.93
CA LEU A 198 4.08 25.96 -18.74
C LEU A 198 5.02 26.80 -17.88
N TYR A 199 5.68 26.15 -16.93
CA TYR A 199 6.83 26.70 -16.22
C TYR A 199 8.08 25.92 -16.59
N VAL A 200 9.20 26.63 -16.74
CA VAL A 200 10.53 26.00 -16.75
C VAL A 200 11.45 26.66 -15.73
N GLY A 201 12.31 25.86 -15.12
CA GLY A 201 13.35 26.28 -14.19
C GLY A 201 14.74 25.99 -14.74
N THR A 202 15.71 26.87 -14.50
CA THR A 202 17.10 26.71 -14.99
C THR A 202 18.10 26.57 -13.85
N ASP A 203 19.26 25.99 -14.18
CA ASP A 203 20.41 25.84 -13.26
C ASP A 203 21.16 27.15 -12.99
N ASP A 204 20.86 28.20 -13.74
CA ASP A 204 21.30 29.59 -13.54
C ASP A 204 20.21 30.53 -12.97
N GLY A 205 19.14 29.93 -12.45
CA GLY A 205 18.27 30.56 -11.46
C GLY A 205 17.03 31.25 -12.05
N LEU A 206 16.72 31.04 -13.32
CA LEU A 206 15.56 31.62 -13.98
C LEU A 206 14.34 30.69 -13.91
N ILE A 207 13.19 31.31 -13.67
CA ILE A 207 11.85 30.73 -13.75
C ILE A 207 11.16 31.44 -14.91
N GLN A 208 10.84 30.68 -15.94
CA GLN A 208 10.16 31.21 -17.13
C GLN A 208 8.74 30.67 -17.17
N LEU A 209 7.79 31.56 -17.43
CA LEU A 209 6.38 31.26 -17.57
C LEU A 209 5.93 31.47 -19.00
N SER A 210 5.27 30.46 -19.57
CA SER A 210 4.42 30.61 -20.75
C SER A 210 2.96 30.34 -20.39
N ARG A 211 2.05 31.11 -20.98
CA ARG A 211 0.60 30.97 -20.80
C ARG A 211 -0.17 30.75 -22.11
N ASP A 212 0.56 30.48 -23.19
CA ASP A 212 0.04 30.33 -24.54
C ASP A 212 0.63 29.10 -25.25
N ALA A 213 0.88 28.04 -24.48
CA ALA A 213 1.47 26.77 -24.91
C ALA A 213 2.89 26.92 -25.49
N GLY A 214 3.70 27.77 -24.86
CA GLY A 214 5.11 27.97 -25.17
C GLY A 214 5.39 28.98 -26.29
N LYS A 215 4.39 29.71 -26.81
CA LYS A 215 4.63 30.69 -27.89
C LYS A 215 5.36 31.93 -27.39
N THR A 216 5.02 32.38 -26.18
CA THR A 216 5.70 33.49 -25.50
C THR A 216 6.12 33.10 -24.09
N TRP A 217 7.22 33.69 -23.63
CA TRP A 217 7.85 33.39 -22.34
C TRP A 217 8.13 34.68 -21.56
N THR A 218 7.85 34.66 -20.27
CA THR A 218 8.12 35.77 -19.34
C THR A 218 8.97 35.27 -18.17
N ASN A 219 10.08 35.96 -17.90
CA ASN A 219 10.89 35.70 -16.71
C ASN A 219 10.15 36.23 -15.47
N VAL A 220 9.87 35.33 -14.52
CA VAL A 220 9.15 35.63 -13.27
C VAL A 220 10.05 35.48 -12.03
N THR A 221 11.37 35.33 -12.21
CA THR A 221 12.34 35.32 -11.11
C THR A 221 12.60 36.73 -10.58
N PRO A 222 12.54 36.94 -9.25
CA PRO A 222 13.02 38.18 -8.65
C PRO A 222 14.52 38.40 -8.89
N ALA A 223 14.91 39.56 -9.42
CA ALA A 223 16.31 39.87 -9.69
C ALA A 223 17.23 39.72 -8.45
N SER A 224 16.69 39.95 -7.25
CA SER A 224 17.40 39.79 -5.98
C SER A 224 17.80 38.35 -5.64
N TRP A 225 17.19 37.35 -6.28
CA TRP A 225 17.60 35.96 -6.09
C TRP A 225 18.96 35.70 -6.71
N GLY A 226 19.30 36.42 -7.78
CA GLY A 226 20.56 36.26 -8.48
C GLY A 226 20.72 34.86 -9.03
N ASP A 227 21.90 34.31 -8.83
CA ASP A 227 22.30 33.01 -9.35
C ASP A 227 21.90 31.85 -8.42
N GLY A 228 21.76 30.66 -8.98
CA GLY A 228 21.42 29.43 -8.24
C GLY A 228 20.60 28.45 -9.08
N LEU A 229 20.17 27.36 -8.45
CA LEU A 229 19.45 26.26 -9.11
C LEU A 229 17.96 26.33 -8.78
N VAL A 230 17.11 26.47 -9.80
CA VAL A 230 15.67 26.19 -9.65
C VAL A 230 15.51 24.66 -9.62
N ASN A 231 15.47 24.08 -8.43
CA ASN A 231 15.52 22.62 -8.27
C ASN A 231 14.18 21.97 -8.60
N GLU A 232 13.06 22.62 -8.24
CA GLU A 232 11.73 22.06 -8.49
C GLU A 232 10.65 23.17 -8.53
N ILE A 233 9.62 22.98 -9.37
CA ILE A 233 8.47 23.88 -9.52
C ILE A 233 7.19 23.06 -9.41
N GLU A 234 6.26 23.48 -8.54
CA GLU A 234 4.94 22.87 -8.37
C GLU A 234 3.84 23.90 -8.58
N VAL A 235 2.95 23.68 -9.54
CA VAL A 235 1.71 24.45 -9.68
C VAL A 235 0.65 23.83 -8.77
N SER A 236 0.00 24.66 -7.95
CA SER A 236 -1.04 24.18 -7.03
C SER A 236 -2.15 23.43 -7.77
N PRO A 237 -2.56 22.24 -7.32
CA PRO A 237 -3.70 21.53 -7.91
C PRO A 237 -5.04 22.25 -7.69
N PHE A 238 -5.09 23.28 -6.84
CA PHE A 238 -6.33 23.97 -6.49
C PHE A 238 -6.43 25.42 -6.97
N ASP A 239 -5.34 26.00 -7.45
CA ASP A 239 -5.32 27.36 -7.96
C ASP A 239 -4.24 27.52 -9.04
N PRO A 240 -4.60 27.76 -10.32
CA PRO A 240 -3.63 27.89 -11.40
C PRO A 240 -2.65 29.06 -11.23
N ALA A 241 -2.96 30.06 -10.40
CA ALA A 241 -2.07 31.19 -10.13
C ALA A 241 -1.04 30.91 -9.02
N THR A 242 -1.25 29.84 -8.23
CA THR A 242 -0.39 29.50 -7.11
C THR A 242 0.72 28.54 -7.56
N VAL A 243 1.96 28.93 -7.32
CA VAL A 243 3.15 28.14 -7.66
C VAL A 243 4.13 28.11 -6.49
N TYR A 244 4.70 26.94 -6.22
CA TYR A 244 5.75 26.72 -5.22
C TYR A 244 7.07 26.42 -5.92
N VAL A 245 8.17 26.91 -5.34
CA VAL A 245 9.51 26.71 -5.88
C VAL A 245 10.47 26.31 -4.78
N ALA A 246 11.23 25.24 -5.01
CA ALA A 246 12.44 24.95 -4.28
C ALA A 246 13.63 25.53 -5.07
N PHE A 247 14.39 26.43 -4.45
CA PHE A 247 15.55 27.07 -5.03
C PHE A 247 16.79 26.66 -4.24
N ARG A 248 17.96 26.57 -4.88
CA ARG A 248 19.19 26.12 -4.23
C ARG A 248 20.36 27.04 -4.53
N LYS A 249 21.14 27.33 -3.49
CA LYS A 249 22.35 28.16 -3.56
C LYS A 249 23.57 27.49 -2.93
N ASP A 250 23.45 26.24 -2.52
CA ASP A 250 24.52 25.50 -1.85
C ASP A 250 25.72 25.29 -2.78
N ARG A 251 25.48 25.15 -4.09
CA ARG A 251 26.55 25.15 -5.12
C ARG A 251 27.28 26.50 -5.26
N LEU A 252 26.74 27.56 -4.67
CA LEU A 252 27.34 28.90 -4.58
C LEU A 252 27.86 29.20 -3.16
N GLY A 253 27.89 28.19 -2.28
CA GLY A 253 28.36 28.32 -0.90
C GLY A 253 27.30 28.77 0.12
N ASP A 254 26.02 28.82 -0.25
CA ASP A 254 24.91 29.14 0.66
C ASP A 254 23.98 27.93 0.86
N PRO A 255 24.16 27.16 1.96
CA PRO A 255 23.36 25.98 2.23
C PRO A 255 22.01 26.28 2.89
N THR A 256 21.63 27.54 3.06
CA THR A 256 20.38 27.87 3.79
C THR A 256 19.13 27.44 2.99
N PRO A 257 18.01 27.13 3.67
CA PRO A 257 16.79 26.71 2.99
C PRO A 257 16.20 27.84 2.14
N HIS A 258 15.73 27.50 0.94
CA HIS A 258 15.08 28.41 0.02
C HIS A 258 13.86 27.74 -0.62
N ALA A 259 12.70 27.97 -0.01
CA ALA A 259 11.40 27.59 -0.56
C ALA A 259 10.53 28.84 -0.70
N TYR A 260 9.75 28.92 -1.78
CA TYR A 260 8.94 30.10 -2.09
C TYR A 260 7.56 29.73 -2.59
N ARG A 261 6.62 30.65 -2.42
CA ARG A 261 5.27 30.59 -2.99
C ARG A 261 4.90 31.90 -3.67
N SER A 262 4.31 31.81 -4.84
CA SER A 262 3.58 32.89 -5.47
C SER A 262 2.10 32.51 -5.58
N THR A 263 1.21 33.49 -5.61
CA THR A 263 -0.24 33.33 -5.85
C THR A 263 -0.74 34.20 -7.00
N ASP A 264 0.19 34.68 -7.85
CA ASP A 264 -0.09 35.62 -8.93
C ASP A 264 0.70 35.30 -10.21
N TYR A 265 0.94 34.01 -10.44
CA TYR A 265 1.74 33.45 -11.54
C TYR A 265 3.24 33.82 -11.50
N GLY A 266 3.79 34.07 -10.31
CA GLY A 266 5.22 34.35 -10.11
C GLY A 266 5.57 35.84 -10.15
N ARG A 267 4.59 36.75 -10.18
CA ARG A 267 4.90 38.20 -10.15
C ARG A 267 5.43 38.63 -8.79
N THR A 268 4.90 38.05 -7.71
CA THR A 268 5.38 38.26 -6.35
C THR A 268 5.59 36.93 -5.63
N TRP A 269 6.58 36.90 -4.74
CA TRP A 269 7.01 35.68 -4.04
C TRP A 269 7.09 35.90 -2.54
N THR A 270 6.60 34.91 -1.79
CA THR A 270 6.71 34.81 -0.32
C THR A 270 7.68 33.67 0.02
N ARG A 271 8.64 33.93 0.90
CA ARG A 271 9.59 32.91 1.38
C ARG A 271 8.94 32.01 2.44
N LEU A 272 9.13 30.71 2.32
CA LEU A 272 8.47 29.65 3.11
C LEU A 272 9.49 28.82 3.90
N VAL A 273 10.28 29.42 4.78
CA VAL A 273 11.39 28.72 5.46
C VAL A 273 11.21 28.55 6.97
N ASN A 274 10.15 29.13 7.53
CA ASN A 274 9.91 29.07 8.97
C ASN A 274 9.69 27.62 9.43
N GLY A 275 10.49 27.15 10.39
CA GLY A 275 10.45 25.78 10.91
C GLY A 275 11.34 24.78 10.16
N LEU A 276 11.92 25.16 9.01
CA LEU A 276 12.99 24.38 8.38
C LEU A 276 14.31 24.60 9.13
N ARG A 277 15.19 23.60 9.08
CA ARG A 277 16.51 23.70 9.70
C ARG A 277 17.39 24.68 8.89
N ASP A 278 18.14 25.51 9.60
CA ASP A 278 19.13 26.37 8.97
C ASP A 278 20.31 25.55 8.42
N GLY A 279 20.97 26.03 7.37
CA GLY A 279 22.04 25.32 6.68
C GLY A 279 21.61 24.00 6.00
N GLU A 280 20.32 23.82 5.74
CA GLU A 280 19.77 22.67 5.03
C GLU A 280 19.00 23.11 3.77
N PRO A 281 19.48 22.79 2.56
CA PRO A 281 18.76 23.03 1.32
C PRO A 281 17.41 22.31 1.24
N VAL A 282 16.44 22.97 0.60
CA VAL A 282 15.18 22.36 0.19
C VAL A 282 15.31 21.93 -1.27
N ARG A 283 14.96 20.69 -1.58
CA ARG A 283 15.04 20.14 -2.94
C ARG A 283 13.70 20.16 -3.65
N VAL A 284 12.61 19.89 -2.93
CA VAL A 284 11.27 19.76 -3.52
C VAL A 284 10.21 20.28 -2.55
N VAL A 285 9.15 20.88 -3.10
CA VAL A 285 7.92 21.22 -2.39
C VAL A 285 6.74 20.74 -3.21
N ARG A 286 5.86 19.91 -2.63
CA ARG A 286 4.61 19.43 -3.25
C ARG A 286 3.40 19.86 -2.43
N GLU A 287 2.31 20.24 -3.10
CA GLU A 287 1.01 20.43 -2.45
C GLU A 287 0.17 19.16 -2.54
N ASP A 288 -0.47 18.78 -1.44
CA ASP A 288 -1.38 17.64 -1.43
C ASP A 288 -2.60 17.92 -2.32
N PRO A 289 -2.98 17.03 -3.26
CA PRO A 289 -4.07 17.28 -4.20
C PRO A 289 -5.47 17.16 -3.59
N GLU A 290 -5.61 16.73 -2.33
CA GLU A 290 -6.90 16.57 -1.66
C GLU A 290 -7.11 17.56 -0.50
N ARG A 291 -6.03 18.10 0.07
CA ARG A 291 -6.07 19.11 1.12
C ARG A 291 -5.27 20.35 0.74
N ARG A 292 -5.98 21.41 0.36
CA ARG A 292 -5.42 22.76 0.15
C ARG A 292 -4.58 23.20 1.35
N GLY A 293 -3.36 23.66 1.09
CA GLY A 293 -2.42 24.17 2.09
C GLY A 293 -1.70 23.09 2.91
N LEU A 294 -1.94 21.80 2.66
CA LEU A 294 -1.06 20.74 3.15
C LEU A 294 0.09 20.58 2.16
N LEU A 295 1.32 20.86 2.61
CA LEU A 295 2.53 20.78 1.79
C LEU A 295 3.51 19.78 2.35
N TYR A 296 4.31 19.18 1.47
CA TYR A 296 5.44 18.32 1.78
C TYR A 296 6.72 18.92 1.21
N ALA A 297 7.82 18.90 1.97
CA ALA A 297 9.12 19.35 1.49
C ALA A 297 10.18 18.26 1.71
N GLY A 298 10.98 18.01 0.67
CA GLY A 298 12.16 17.15 0.72
C GLY A 298 13.43 17.98 0.93
N THR A 299 14.32 17.49 1.78
CA THR A 299 15.55 18.19 2.22
C THR A 299 16.73 17.21 2.30
N GLU A 300 17.92 17.70 2.63
CA GLU A 300 19.12 16.86 2.77
C GLU A 300 19.04 15.80 3.89
N THR A 301 18.13 15.95 4.86
CA THR A 301 18.02 15.03 6.00
C THR A 301 16.63 14.46 6.25
N GLY A 302 15.65 14.75 5.40
CA GLY A 302 14.35 14.10 5.44
C GLY A 302 13.21 14.92 4.86
N VAL A 303 12.00 14.63 5.34
CA VAL A 303 10.74 15.23 4.89
C VAL A 303 10.18 16.17 5.96
N TYR A 304 9.67 17.32 5.54
CA TYR A 304 8.89 18.24 6.37
C TYR A 304 7.44 18.31 5.86
N VAL A 305 6.52 18.62 6.76
CA VAL A 305 5.10 18.81 6.47
C VAL A 305 4.65 20.18 6.98
N SER A 306 3.94 20.93 6.15
CA SER A 306 3.24 22.15 6.54
C SER A 306 1.73 21.95 6.40
N TYR A 307 0.96 22.51 7.33
CA TYR A 307 -0.51 22.44 7.33
C TYR A 307 -1.17 23.80 7.06
N ASP A 308 -0.34 24.81 6.75
CA ASP A 308 -0.68 26.22 6.64
C ASP A 308 -0.04 26.87 5.39
N ALA A 309 0.01 26.11 4.30
CA ALA A 309 0.53 26.52 3.00
C ALA A 309 1.98 27.05 3.05
N GLY A 310 2.82 26.46 3.90
CA GLY A 310 4.25 26.75 4.03
C GLY A 310 4.58 27.85 5.03
N ALA A 311 3.60 28.39 5.76
CA ALA A 311 3.86 29.41 6.79
C ALA A 311 4.65 28.85 7.98
N LYS A 312 4.49 27.56 8.28
CA LYS A 312 5.34 26.81 9.22
C LYS A 312 5.51 25.36 8.79
N TRP A 313 6.76 24.90 8.82
CA TRP A 313 7.15 23.52 8.56
C TRP A 313 7.38 22.75 9.87
N LEU A 314 7.05 21.46 9.84
CA LEU A 314 7.28 20.52 10.93
C LEU A 314 8.01 19.29 10.38
N PRO A 315 9.09 18.80 11.02
CA PRO A 315 9.76 17.59 10.56
C PRO A 315 8.83 16.38 10.65
N TYR A 316 8.84 15.53 9.63
CA TYR A 316 8.13 14.26 9.65
C TYR A 316 8.94 13.20 10.39
N THR A 317 8.38 12.63 11.45
CA THR A 317 9.01 11.58 12.24
C THR A 317 8.70 10.20 11.68
N GLY A 318 9.70 9.31 11.60
CA GLY A 318 9.52 7.94 11.08
C GLY A 318 10.09 7.72 9.67
N PHE A 319 10.75 8.73 9.12
CA PHE A 319 11.54 8.64 7.90
C PHE A 319 13.05 8.58 8.24
N PRO A 320 13.88 7.82 7.50
CA PRO A 320 15.32 7.77 7.76
C PRO A 320 16.00 9.11 7.46
N VAL A 321 17.12 9.39 8.14
CA VAL A 321 17.96 10.55 7.81
C VAL A 321 18.70 10.27 6.51
N VAL A 322 18.25 10.88 5.42
CA VAL A 322 18.78 10.71 4.05
C VAL A 322 18.35 11.91 3.19
N PRO A 323 19.12 12.31 2.16
CA PRO A 323 18.66 13.30 1.20
C PRO A 323 17.41 12.82 0.46
N VAL A 324 16.41 13.69 0.39
CA VAL A 324 15.17 13.51 -0.36
C VAL A 324 15.23 14.39 -1.60
N THR A 325 15.48 13.77 -2.74
CA THR A 325 15.74 14.44 -4.02
C THR A 325 14.47 14.91 -4.70
N ASP A 326 13.40 14.11 -4.58
CA ASP A 326 12.10 14.38 -5.16
C ASP A 326 10.98 13.73 -4.35
N LEU A 327 9.77 14.26 -4.49
CA LEU A 327 8.55 13.79 -3.85
C LEU A 327 7.43 13.74 -4.88
N GLU A 328 6.56 12.74 -4.83
CA GLU A 328 5.30 12.69 -5.57
C GLU A 328 4.14 12.33 -4.64
N VAL A 329 3.00 12.98 -4.82
CA VAL A 329 1.76 12.67 -4.08
C VAL A 329 0.75 12.02 -5.02
N ARG A 330 0.58 10.71 -4.89
CA ARG A 330 -0.28 9.93 -5.81
C ARG A 330 -1.02 8.83 -5.06
N HIS A 331 -2.24 8.51 -5.49
CA HIS A 331 -3.03 7.40 -4.94
C HIS A 331 -3.29 7.43 -3.42
N GLY A 332 -3.18 8.62 -2.82
CA GLY A 332 -3.29 8.81 -1.37
C GLY A 332 -2.04 8.41 -0.59
N ASP A 333 -0.91 8.23 -1.26
CA ASP A 333 0.40 7.93 -0.69
C ASP A 333 1.39 9.08 -0.98
N LEU A 334 2.44 9.20 -0.17
CA LEU A 334 3.57 10.11 -0.44
C LEU A 334 4.80 9.26 -0.80
N ILE A 335 5.32 9.46 -2.01
CA ILE A 335 6.47 8.75 -2.54
C ILE A 335 7.69 9.67 -2.45
N ALA A 336 8.83 9.13 -2.04
CA ALA A 336 10.10 9.84 -1.97
C ALA A 336 11.18 9.12 -2.78
N ALA A 337 11.87 9.87 -3.64
CA ALA A 337 13.18 9.51 -4.18
C ALA A 337 14.26 9.94 -3.17
N THR A 338 15.29 9.11 -2.98
CA THR A 338 16.35 9.38 -2.00
C THR A 338 17.73 9.05 -2.55
N GLU A 339 18.75 9.70 -2.01
CA GLU A 339 20.15 9.35 -2.24
C GLU A 339 20.62 8.38 -1.14
N GLY A 340 20.45 7.07 -1.37
CA GLY A 340 21.01 6.01 -0.50
C GLY A 340 19.99 5.28 0.38
N ARG A 341 18.69 5.42 0.10
CA ARG A 341 17.60 4.62 0.70
C ARG A 341 16.53 4.18 -0.31
N ALA A 342 16.87 4.16 -1.61
CA ALA A 342 15.96 3.81 -2.70
C ALA A 342 14.66 4.66 -2.72
N PHE A 343 13.58 4.15 -3.32
CA PHE A 343 12.26 4.74 -3.15
C PHE A 343 11.66 4.39 -1.78
N TRP A 344 10.94 5.34 -1.21
CA TRP A 344 10.18 5.14 0.02
C TRP A 344 8.74 5.61 -0.16
N ILE A 345 7.77 4.84 0.36
CA ILE A 345 6.33 5.16 0.26
C ILE A 345 5.77 5.28 1.68
N LEU A 346 5.21 6.45 2.01
CA LEU A 346 4.27 6.57 3.12
C LEU A 346 2.90 6.12 2.61
N ASP A 347 2.57 4.88 2.90
CA ASP A 347 1.23 4.37 2.65
C ASP A 347 0.20 5.18 3.47
N ASP A 348 -0.84 5.67 2.80
CA ASP A 348 -2.02 6.27 3.41
C ASP A 348 -1.82 7.61 4.15
N LEU A 349 -2.03 8.70 3.40
CA LEU A 349 -1.99 10.08 3.88
C LEU A 349 -3.21 10.51 4.70
N SER A 350 -4.20 9.62 4.94
CA SER A 350 -5.46 9.97 5.60
C SER A 350 -5.26 10.67 6.94
N VAL A 351 -4.26 10.25 7.73
CA VAL A 351 -3.95 10.85 9.04
C VAL A 351 -3.41 12.26 8.91
N LEU A 352 -2.50 12.50 7.96
CA LEU A 352 -1.94 13.83 7.71
C LEU A 352 -3.03 14.76 7.16
N ARG A 353 -3.80 14.32 6.16
CA ARG A 353 -4.90 15.09 5.58
C ARG A 353 -5.95 15.49 6.62
N GLN A 354 -6.24 14.65 7.59
CA GLN A 354 -7.24 14.96 8.61
C GLN A 354 -6.70 15.69 9.84
N ARG A 355 -5.39 15.96 9.95
CA ARG A 355 -4.85 16.65 11.13
C ARG A 355 -5.51 18.02 11.32
N ALA A 356 -6.08 18.22 12.51
CA ALA A 356 -6.57 19.50 13.01
C ALA A 356 -6.29 19.62 14.52
N ASP A 357 -6.12 20.84 15.04
CA ASP A 357 -5.85 21.07 16.47
C ASP A 357 -7.00 20.56 17.35
N ALA A 358 -8.25 20.70 16.89
CA ALA A 358 -9.42 20.15 17.57
C ALA A 358 -9.29 18.63 17.81
N ILE A 359 -8.77 17.86 16.84
CA ILE A 359 -8.56 16.41 16.97
C ILE A 359 -7.47 16.09 17.98
N GLN A 360 -6.45 16.93 18.12
CA GLN A 360 -5.39 16.73 19.10
C GLN A 360 -5.92 16.81 20.54
N SER A 361 -6.97 17.61 20.75
CA SER A 361 -7.61 17.85 22.05
C SER A 361 -8.73 16.86 22.41
N THR A 362 -9.25 16.09 21.46
CA THR A 362 -10.30 15.09 21.74
C THR A 362 -9.73 13.86 22.45
N ALA A 363 -10.46 13.34 23.43
CA ALA A 363 -10.11 12.13 24.16
C ALA A 363 -9.94 10.90 23.24
N VAL A 364 -10.82 10.78 22.23
CA VAL A 364 -10.85 9.68 21.26
C VAL A 364 -11.19 10.24 19.89
N HIS A 365 -10.47 9.81 18.86
CA HIS A 365 -10.78 10.17 17.47
C HIS A 365 -10.59 8.97 16.54
N LEU A 366 -11.59 8.70 15.70
CA LEU A 366 -11.52 7.74 14.60
C LEU A 366 -11.37 8.52 13.30
N TYR A 367 -10.22 8.35 12.64
CA TYR A 367 -9.96 8.98 11.35
C TYR A 367 -10.85 8.33 10.28
N GLN A 368 -11.30 9.14 9.31
CA GLN A 368 -11.94 8.65 8.09
C GLN A 368 -10.97 7.72 7.36
N PRO A 369 -11.29 6.42 7.18
CA PRO A 369 -10.42 5.51 6.45
C PRO A 369 -10.47 5.81 4.95
N ARG A 370 -9.35 5.55 4.26
CA ARG A 370 -9.35 5.43 2.79
C ARG A 370 -10.07 4.16 2.33
N GLY A 371 -10.44 4.12 1.06
CA GLY A 371 -10.95 2.90 0.44
C GLY A 371 -9.88 1.80 0.38
N ALA A 372 -10.30 0.54 0.49
CA ALA A 372 -9.44 -0.63 0.37
C ALA A 372 -9.68 -1.37 -0.95
N VAL A 373 -8.70 -2.15 -1.42
CA VAL A 373 -8.80 -2.98 -2.63
C VAL A 373 -8.64 -4.44 -2.25
N LEU A 374 -9.45 -5.33 -2.82
CA LEU A 374 -9.35 -6.80 -2.67
C LEU A 374 -8.16 -7.40 -3.43
N ALA A 375 -6.96 -6.85 -3.25
CA ALA A 375 -5.72 -7.30 -3.86
C ALA A 375 -4.87 -8.05 -2.84
N GLY A 376 -4.25 -9.17 -3.23
CA GLY A 376 -3.49 -10.04 -2.34
C GLY A 376 -2.13 -9.49 -1.93
N GLY A 377 -1.20 -10.41 -1.68
CA GLY A 377 0.08 -10.10 -1.05
C GLY A 377 0.00 -10.02 0.47
N SER A 378 1.16 -10.17 1.09
CA SER A 378 1.35 -10.02 2.53
C SER A 378 2.50 -9.07 2.81
N ALA A 379 2.40 -8.34 3.92
CA ALA A 379 3.46 -7.45 4.41
C ALA A 379 4.46 -8.26 5.26
N GLY A 380 5.17 -9.20 4.64
CA GLY A 380 6.18 -10.03 5.29
C GLY A 380 7.41 -9.22 5.74
N GLN A 381 8.31 -9.87 6.49
CA GLN A 381 9.64 -9.30 6.72
C GLN A 381 10.40 -9.28 5.39
N ALA A 382 10.56 -8.08 4.83
CA ALA A 382 11.38 -7.87 3.65
C ALA A 382 12.85 -7.86 4.06
N ARG A 383 13.66 -8.76 3.49
CA ARG A 383 15.12 -8.72 3.55
C ARG A 383 15.60 -8.41 2.15
N ASN A 384 16.35 -7.33 1.97
CA ASN A 384 16.84 -6.87 0.66
C ASN A 384 15.71 -6.70 -0.37
N ALA A 385 14.55 -6.25 0.09
CA ALA A 385 13.34 -6.10 -0.72
C ALA A 385 12.49 -4.95 -0.15
N GLY A 386 11.62 -4.38 -0.98
CA GLY A 386 10.59 -3.45 -0.55
C GLY A 386 9.53 -4.17 0.28
N ARG A 387 8.98 -3.47 1.28
CA ARG A 387 7.88 -4.00 2.09
C ARG A 387 6.57 -3.73 1.36
N ASN A 388 5.73 -4.77 1.22
CA ASN A 388 4.36 -4.57 0.75
C ASN A 388 3.55 -3.72 1.75
N PRO A 389 2.58 -2.90 1.28
CA PRO A 389 1.62 -2.26 2.15
C PRO A 389 0.82 -3.31 2.94
N ALA A 390 0.25 -2.91 4.07
CA ALA A 390 -0.61 -3.79 4.85
C ALA A 390 -1.80 -4.27 4.00
N TYR A 391 -2.09 -5.57 4.05
CA TYR A 391 -3.21 -6.15 3.31
C TYR A 391 -4.56 -5.74 3.94
N GLY A 392 -5.51 -5.36 3.08
CA GLY A 392 -6.88 -5.05 3.45
C GLY A 392 -7.14 -3.58 3.76
N ALA A 393 -8.06 -3.31 4.70
CA ALA A 393 -8.43 -1.96 5.11
C ALA A 393 -7.72 -1.57 6.40
N THR A 394 -6.79 -0.63 6.31
CA THR A 394 -6.15 -0.04 7.50
C THR A 394 -6.98 1.11 8.02
N VAL A 395 -7.25 1.10 9.33
CA VAL A 395 -7.94 2.17 10.04
C VAL A 395 -7.03 2.75 11.10
N TYR A 396 -7.14 4.06 11.31
CA TYR A 396 -6.35 4.79 12.29
C TYR A 396 -7.28 5.39 13.34
N TYR A 397 -6.83 5.37 14.59
CA TYR A 397 -7.52 6.05 15.67
C TYR A 397 -6.52 6.62 16.67
N ARG A 398 -6.90 7.71 17.33
CA ARG A 398 -6.10 8.36 18.37
C ARG A 398 -6.80 8.23 19.71
N LEU A 399 -6.02 7.92 20.74
CA LEU A 399 -6.43 8.00 22.14
C LEU A 399 -5.57 9.06 22.84
N GLN A 400 -6.18 9.95 23.62
CA GLN A 400 -5.44 10.97 24.36
C GLN A 400 -4.54 10.36 25.43
N SER A 401 -5.01 9.31 26.11
CA SER A 401 -4.27 8.55 27.10
C SER A 401 -4.36 7.05 26.81
N ALA A 402 -3.44 6.27 27.39
CA ALA A 402 -3.56 4.81 27.34
C ALA A 402 -4.81 4.37 28.10
N PRO A 403 -5.58 3.38 27.61
CA PRO A 403 -6.75 2.88 28.31
C PRO A 403 -6.33 2.19 29.62
N ASP A 404 -7.06 2.48 30.69
CA ASP A 404 -6.85 1.85 32.01
C ASP A 404 -7.26 0.38 32.03
N SER A 405 -7.01 -0.31 33.16
CA SER A 405 -7.32 -1.73 33.37
C SER A 405 -8.82 -2.08 33.34
N ALA A 406 -9.73 -1.10 33.33
CA ALA A 406 -11.18 -1.29 33.28
C ALA A 406 -11.80 -0.96 31.91
N THR A 407 -11.18 -0.07 31.12
CA THR A 407 -11.69 0.40 29.83
C THR A 407 -11.35 -0.55 28.68
N THR A 408 -12.38 -1.15 28.07
CA THR A 408 -12.23 -1.94 26.84
C THR A 408 -12.25 -1.04 25.62
N VAL A 409 -11.29 -1.22 24.73
CA VAL A 409 -11.29 -0.62 23.39
C VAL A 409 -11.74 -1.69 22.41
N LYS A 410 -12.74 -1.35 21.59
CA LYS A 410 -13.32 -2.24 20.59
C LYS A 410 -13.34 -1.56 19.22
N VAL A 411 -12.83 -2.25 18.20
CA VAL A 411 -12.90 -1.83 16.80
C VAL A 411 -13.69 -2.88 16.02
N GLU A 412 -14.86 -2.49 15.52
CA GLU A 412 -15.79 -3.35 14.78
C GLU A 412 -15.79 -2.95 13.31
N PHE A 413 -15.61 -3.94 12.42
CA PHE A 413 -15.86 -3.79 11.00
C PHE A 413 -17.24 -4.34 10.71
N LEU A 414 -18.10 -3.55 10.07
CA LEU A 414 -19.51 -3.84 9.88
C LEU A 414 -19.90 -3.76 8.40
N ASP A 415 -20.96 -4.48 8.04
CA ASP A 415 -21.58 -4.33 6.72
C ASP A 415 -22.28 -2.97 6.58
N ALA A 416 -22.81 -2.68 5.39
CA ALA A 416 -23.54 -1.44 5.12
C ALA A 416 -24.76 -1.23 6.04
N ARG A 417 -25.33 -2.30 6.60
CA ARG A 417 -26.49 -2.28 7.51
C ARG A 417 -26.10 -2.15 8.98
N GLY A 418 -24.80 -2.11 9.31
CA GLY A 418 -24.30 -2.01 10.67
C GLY A 418 -24.22 -3.35 11.41
N THR A 419 -24.26 -4.48 10.69
CA THR A 419 -24.05 -5.83 11.24
C THR A 419 -22.56 -6.08 11.41
N PRO A 420 -22.06 -6.45 12.60
CA PRO A 420 -20.65 -6.74 12.81
C PRO A 420 -20.18 -7.94 11.97
N LEU A 421 -19.12 -7.74 11.19
CA LEU A 421 -18.46 -8.77 10.40
C LEU A 421 -17.23 -9.32 11.11
N ARG A 422 -16.45 -8.45 11.77
CA ARG A 422 -15.29 -8.83 12.59
C ARG A 422 -15.07 -7.80 13.68
N THR A 423 -14.69 -8.28 14.87
CA THR A 423 -14.58 -7.44 16.08
C THR A 423 -13.23 -7.65 16.75
N PHE A 424 -12.48 -6.56 16.92
CA PHE A 424 -11.20 -6.55 17.61
C PHE A 424 -11.33 -5.89 18.97
N VAL A 425 -10.78 -6.51 20.02
CA VAL A 425 -10.94 -6.04 21.40
C VAL A 425 -9.64 -6.12 22.21
N THR A 426 -9.46 -5.19 23.16
CA THR A 426 -8.32 -5.25 24.10
C THR A 426 -8.51 -6.29 25.21
N ARG A 427 -9.76 -6.66 25.51
CA ARG A 427 -10.14 -7.55 26.63
C ARG A 427 -11.21 -8.57 26.26
N GLY A 428 -11.29 -9.61 27.08
CA GLY A 428 -12.22 -10.73 26.94
C GLY A 428 -11.65 -11.93 26.19
N ASP A 429 -12.48 -12.96 26.04
CA ASP A 429 -12.16 -14.20 25.34
C ASP A 429 -12.42 -14.03 23.83
N SER A 430 -11.61 -13.20 23.18
CA SER A 430 -11.59 -13.05 21.72
C SER A 430 -10.28 -13.57 21.15
N THR A 431 -10.34 -14.19 19.97
CA THR A 431 -9.15 -14.54 19.19
C THR A 431 -8.56 -13.34 18.44
N ASP A 432 -9.36 -12.28 18.26
CA ASP A 432 -8.99 -11.04 17.58
C ASP A 432 -8.61 -9.96 18.62
N ARG A 433 -7.56 -10.24 19.40
CA ARG A 433 -7.06 -9.31 20.41
C ARG A 433 -6.21 -8.21 19.80
N ILE A 434 -6.38 -6.99 20.29
CA ILE A 434 -5.55 -5.83 19.94
C ILE A 434 -4.92 -5.21 21.19
N THR A 435 -3.84 -4.47 20.97
CA THR A 435 -3.30 -3.55 21.97
C THR A 435 -3.66 -2.12 21.57
N ALA A 436 -3.87 -1.26 22.55
CA ALA A 436 -4.17 0.14 22.35
C ALA A 436 -3.25 0.97 23.24
N LYS A 437 -2.65 2.03 22.68
CA LYS A 437 -1.73 2.94 23.37
C LYS A 437 -2.21 4.38 23.28
N ALA A 438 -1.64 5.25 24.13
CA ALA A 438 -1.79 6.70 23.95
C ALA A 438 -1.24 7.13 22.58
N GLY A 439 -1.82 8.17 22.00
CA GLY A 439 -1.47 8.67 20.68
C GLY A 439 -2.10 7.87 19.55
N LEU A 440 -1.42 7.83 18.41
CA LEU A 440 -1.90 7.18 17.18
C LEU A 440 -1.79 5.66 17.26
N ASN A 441 -2.88 4.98 16.91
CA ASN A 441 -3.00 3.54 16.77
C ASN A 441 -3.46 3.22 15.34
N SER A 442 -3.08 2.04 14.85
CA SER A 442 -3.55 1.52 13.57
C SER A 442 -3.98 0.06 13.71
N LEU A 443 -4.91 -0.35 12.86
CA LEU A 443 -5.39 -1.72 12.77
C LEU A 443 -5.73 -2.02 11.30
N SER A 444 -5.24 -3.14 10.78
CA SER A 444 -5.56 -3.58 9.42
C SER A 444 -6.56 -4.74 9.47
N TRP A 445 -7.74 -4.53 8.89
CA TRP A 445 -8.71 -5.59 8.64
C TRP A 445 -8.41 -6.25 7.31
N ASN A 446 -8.07 -7.52 7.35
CA ASN A 446 -7.82 -8.37 6.17
C ASN A 446 -9.07 -8.64 5.31
N LEU A 447 -10.16 -7.86 5.46
CA LEU A 447 -11.39 -7.96 4.67
C LEU A 447 -12.07 -9.34 4.79
N ARG A 448 -11.87 -10.03 5.92
CA ARG A 448 -12.54 -11.30 6.23
C ARG A 448 -13.53 -11.14 7.36
N ARG A 449 -14.64 -11.88 7.27
CA ARG A 449 -15.57 -12.07 8.39
C ARG A 449 -14.85 -12.77 9.56
N ALA A 450 -15.49 -12.80 10.72
CA ALA A 450 -15.01 -13.55 11.87
C ALA A 450 -14.70 -15.00 11.49
N ALA A 451 -13.63 -15.55 12.07
CA ALA A 451 -13.30 -16.95 11.84
C ALA A 451 -14.46 -17.86 12.29
N PRO A 452 -14.69 -18.99 11.59
CA PRO A 452 -15.59 -20.01 12.10
C PRO A 452 -15.09 -20.50 13.47
N THR A 453 -15.96 -21.16 14.26
CA THR A 453 -15.56 -21.77 15.53
C THR A 453 -14.24 -22.53 15.35
N ARG A 454 -13.26 -22.33 16.22
CA ARG A 454 -11.96 -23.01 16.12
C ARG A 454 -11.90 -24.20 17.07
N ILE A 455 -11.29 -25.29 16.60
CA ILE A 455 -10.86 -26.40 17.45
C ILE A 455 -9.37 -26.20 17.72
N ALA A 456 -8.97 -26.18 18.98
CA ALA A 456 -7.58 -25.99 19.37
C ALA A 456 -6.69 -27.06 18.74
N GLY A 457 -5.57 -26.62 18.14
CA GLY A 457 -4.59 -27.51 17.51
C GLY A 457 -5.07 -28.17 16.22
N ILE A 458 -6.11 -27.65 15.55
CA ILE A 458 -6.56 -28.11 14.22
C ILE A 458 -6.28 -27.06 13.15
N VAL A 459 -5.68 -27.50 12.05
CA VAL A 459 -5.41 -26.72 10.83
C VAL A 459 -6.21 -27.32 9.68
N LEU A 460 -6.87 -26.45 8.91
CA LEU A 460 -7.61 -26.85 7.70
C LEU A 460 -6.80 -26.46 6.47
N PHE A 461 -6.38 -27.46 5.69
CA PHE A 461 -5.65 -27.21 4.44
C PHE A 461 -6.52 -26.50 3.41
N GLY A 462 -5.97 -25.49 2.74
CA GLY A 462 -6.66 -24.71 1.71
C GLY A 462 -7.68 -23.71 2.25
N ALA A 463 -8.09 -23.80 3.52
CA ALA A 463 -8.98 -22.82 4.13
C ALA A 463 -8.22 -21.52 4.47
N PRO A 464 -8.92 -20.37 4.55
CA PRO A 464 -8.34 -19.15 5.10
C PRO A 464 -7.81 -19.36 6.53
N GLY A 465 -6.55 -19.02 6.78
CA GLY A 465 -5.90 -19.20 8.09
C GLY A 465 -6.23 -18.11 9.12
N ASP A 466 -6.67 -16.93 8.68
CA ASP A 466 -6.70 -15.68 9.46
C ASP A 466 -8.07 -14.98 9.47
N GLY A 467 -9.16 -15.73 9.30
CA GLY A 467 -10.53 -15.23 9.36
C GLY A 467 -11.54 -16.23 8.81
N GLY A 468 -12.78 -15.78 8.60
CA GLY A 468 -13.81 -16.51 7.87
C GLY A 468 -13.79 -16.17 6.38
N SER A 469 -14.96 -16.27 5.74
CA SER A 469 -15.08 -15.91 4.32
C SER A 469 -14.75 -14.43 4.06
N ARG A 470 -14.14 -14.15 2.91
CA ARG A 470 -13.80 -12.81 2.44
C ARG A 470 -15.06 -12.05 2.07
N VAL A 471 -15.08 -10.75 2.37
CA VAL A 471 -16.21 -9.88 2.03
C VAL A 471 -16.14 -9.44 0.55
N PRO A 472 -17.28 -9.23 -0.12
CA PRO A 472 -17.31 -8.74 -1.50
C PRO A 472 -16.98 -7.23 -1.58
N PRO A 473 -16.71 -6.67 -2.77
CA PRO A 473 -16.69 -5.23 -2.97
C PRO A 473 -18.00 -4.59 -2.52
N GLY A 474 -17.93 -3.41 -1.90
CA GLY A 474 -19.09 -2.70 -1.38
C GLY A 474 -18.74 -1.64 -0.34
N THR A 475 -19.77 -1.07 0.27
CA THR A 475 -19.63 -0.11 1.36
C THR A 475 -19.62 -0.84 2.71
N TYR A 476 -18.68 -0.47 3.56
CA TYR A 476 -18.51 -1.01 4.90
C TYR A 476 -18.38 0.12 5.91
N GLN A 477 -18.48 -0.23 7.19
CA GLN A 477 -18.30 0.71 8.28
C GLN A 477 -17.22 0.21 9.24
N VAL A 478 -16.50 1.13 9.87
CA VAL A 478 -15.68 0.87 11.05
C VAL A 478 -16.27 1.62 12.22
N ARG A 479 -16.44 0.95 13.35
CA ARG A 479 -16.91 1.52 14.61
C ARG A 479 -15.86 1.35 15.70
N LEU A 480 -15.43 2.47 16.26
CA LEU A 480 -14.56 2.52 17.43
C LEU A 480 -15.42 2.75 18.67
N THR A 481 -15.26 1.90 19.68
CA THR A 481 -15.83 2.07 21.01
C THR A 481 -14.70 2.18 22.03
N HIS A 482 -14.74 3.22 22.85
CA HIS A 482 -13.80 3.45 23.97
C HIS A 482 -14.59 3.96 25.18
N GLY A 483 -14.83 3.06 26.15
CA GLY A 483 -15.76 3.34 27.26
C GLY A 483 -17.17 3.62 26.73
N ALA A 484 -17.75 4.77 27.08
CA ALA A 484 -19.05 5.21 26.59
C ALA A 484 -19.01 5.88 25.20
N THR A 485 -17.82 6.21 24.69
CA THR A 485 -17.70 6.91 23.40
C THR A 485 -17.76 5.90 22.26
N VAL A 486 -18.67 6.14 21.30
CA VAL A 486 -18.81 5.34 20.08
C VAL A 486 -18.71 6.26 18.88
N THR A 487 -17.85 5.93 17.91
CA THR A 487 -17.71 6.67 16.65
C THR A 487 -17.73 5.69 15.50
N THR A 488 -18.47 5.99 14.43
CA THR A 488 -18.57 5.15 13.25
C THR A 488 -18.20 5.95 12.00
N LYS A 489 -17.46 5.35 11.07
CA LYS A 489 -17.08 5.91 9.77
C LYS A 489 -17.32 4.88 8.66
N SER A 490 -17.78 5.32 7.50
CA SER A 490 -17.99 4.46 6.34
C SER A 490 -16.77 4.49 5.42
N PHE A 491 -16.47 3.41 4.72
CA PHE A 491 -15.43 3.34 3.70
C PHE A 491 -15.80 2.32 2.61
N GLU A 492 -15.11 2.37 1.48
CA GLU A 492 -15.34 1.45 0.36
C GLU A 492 -14.32 0.32 0.32
N VAL A 493 -14.77 -0.88 -0.04
CA VAL A 493 -13.92 -1.98 -0.49
C VAL A 493 -14.17 -2.16 -1.98
N ARG A 494 -13.12 -2.05 -2.78
CA ARG A 494 -13.16 -2.12 -4.25
C ARG A 494 -12.61 -3.45 -4.74
N GLN A 495 -13.13 -3.89 -5.88
CA GLN A 495 -12.57 -5.02 -6.61
C GLN A 495 -11.15 -4.68 -7.08
N ASP A 496 -10.27 -5.68 -7.18
CA ASP A 496 -9.01 -5.51 -7.88
C ASP A 496 -9.30 -5.13 -9.33
N PRO A 497 -8.85 -3.95 -9.82
CA PRO A 497 -9.19 -3.44 -11.15
C PRO A 497 -8.64 -4.31 -12.29
N ARG A 498 -7.72 -5.24 -12.02
CA ARG A 498 -7.26 -6.24 -13.00
C ARG A 498 -8.25 -7.39 -13.22
N ILE A 499 -9.27 -7.50 -12.37
CA ILE A 499 -10.27 -8.56 -12.40
C ILE A 499 -11.62 -7.95 -12.79
N ASP A 500 -12.04 -8.20 -14.03
CA ASP A 500 -13.35 -7.80 -14.53
C ASP A 500 -14.36 -8.94 -14.37
N VAL A 501 -15.24 -8.82 -13.37
CA VAL A 501 -16.30 -9.81 -13.09
C VAL A 501 -17.63 -9.12 -12.77
N PRO A 502 -18.77 -9.61 -13.30
CA PRO A 502 -20.08 -9.05 -12.98
C PRO A 502 -20.44 -9.16 -11.49
N ARG A 503 -21.15 -8.16 -10.96
CA ARG A 503 -21.59 -8.14 -9.55
C ARG A 503 -22.38 -9.39 -9.14
N ALA A 504 -23.19 -9.95 -10.04
CA ALA A 504 -23.96 -11.17 -9.77
C ALA A 504 -23.04 -12.39 -9.51
N VAL A 505 -21.94 -12.51 -10.25
CA VAL A 505 -20.94 -13.58 -10.07
C VAL A 505 -20.23 -13.44 -8.71
N VAL A 506 -19.91 -12.21 -8.33
CA VAL A 506 -19.29 -11.92 -7.02
C VAL A 506 -20.25 -12.24 -5.87
N ALA A 507 -21.53 -11.87 -5.99
CA ALA A 507 -22.55 -12.15 -4.98
C ALA A 507 -22.81 -13.65 -4.80
N GLU A 508 -22.80 -14.42 -5.89
CA GLU A 508 -22.90 -15.87 -5.84
C GLU A 508 -21.71 -16.52 -5.14
N ARG A 509 -20.49 -16.08 -5.46
CA ARG A 509 -19.26 -16.53 -4.79
C ARG A 509 -19.30 -16.23 -3.30
N ASP A 510 -19.72 -15.03 -2.92
CA ASP A 510 -19.85 -14.64 -1.51
C ASP A 510 -20.89 -15.48 -0.76
N SER A 511 -22.03 -15.77 -1.40
CA SER A 511 -23.09 -16.61 -0.83
C SER A 511 -22.58 -18.03 -0.55
N MET A 512 -21.88 -18.63 -1.51
CA MET A 512 -21.28 -19.95 -1.34
C MET A 512 -20.17 -19.96 -0.28
N ALA A 513 -19.27 -18.97 -0.29
CA ALA A 513 -18.19 -18.87 0.69
C ALA A 513 -18.73 -18.71 2.12
N THR A 514 -19.79 -17.90 2.29
CA THR A 514 -20.45 -17.71 3.58
C THR A 514 -21.12 -18.99 4.07
N LEU A 515 -21.83 -19.71 3.19
CA LEU A 515 -22.40 -21.02 3.52
C LEU A 515 -21.33 -22.00 3.99
N LEU A 516 -20.23 -22.13 3.25
CA LEU A 516 -19.12 -23.03 3.60
C LEU A 516 -18.51 -22.67 4.96
N SER A 517 -18.28 -21.37 5.22
CA SER A 517 -17.78 -20.88 6.51
C SER A 517 -18.73 -21.23 7.66
N ASN A 518 -20.05 -21.06 7.47
CA ASN A 518 -21.05 -21.40 8.47
C ASN A 518 -21.11 -22.91 8.74
N ARG A 519 -20.97 -23.74 7.70
CA ARG A 519 -20.91 -25.20 7.85
C ARG A 519 -19.68 -25.65 8.64
N ILE A 520 -18.53 -25.02 8.44
CA ILE A 520 -17.33 -25.29 9.26
C ILE A 520 -17.61 -25.02 10.73
N THR A 521 -18.29 -23.90 11.06
CA THR A 521 -18.74 -23.61 12.43
C THR A 521 -19.65 -24.71 12.98
N GLU A 522 -20.71 -25.10 12.24
CA GLU A 522 -21.64 -26.15 12.67
C GLU A 522 -20.93 -27.48 12.94
N ILE A 523 -20.00 -27.87 12.06
CA ILE A 523 -19.20 -29.09 12.20
C ILE A 523 -18.29 -29.00 13.42
N HIS A 524 -17.59 -27.88 13.62
CA HIS A 524 -16.68 -27.70 14.75
C HIS A 524 -17.44 -27.66 16.08
N ASP A 525 -18.60 -27.01 16.14
CA ASP A 525 -19.47 -27.04 17.31
C ASP A 525 -19.94 -28.47 17.62
N ALA A 526 -20.28 -29.26 16.60
CA ALA A 526 -20.63 -30.68 16.78
C ALA A 526 -19.45 -31.49 17.32
N VAL A 527 -18.22 -31.25 16.83
CA VAL A 527 -17.00 -31.90 17.35
C VAL A 527 -16.78 -31.56 18.82
N LEU A 528 -16.92 -30.29 19.20
CA LEU A 528 -16.78 -29.87 20.59
C LEU A 528 -17.79 -30.56 21.50
N ARG A 529 -19.06 -30.67 21.07
CA ARG A 529 -20.09 -31.42 21.82
C ARG A 529 -19.79 -32.91 21.90
N VAL A 530 -19.39 -33.55 20.81
CA VAL A 530 -19.01 -34.97 20.78
C VAL A 530 -17.84 -35.26 21.74
N ARG A 531 -16.82 -34.41 21.76
CA ARG A 531 -15.66 -34.56 22.66
C ARG A 531 -16.02 -34.34 24.13
N ASP A 532 -16.89 -33.38 24.40
CA ASP A 532 -17.41 -33.15 25.74
C ASP A 532 -18.25 -34.33 26.23
N LEU A 533 -19.20 -34.82 25.42
CA LEU A 533 -20.00 -36.00 25.72
C LEU A 533 -19.11 -37.22 25.99
N LYS A 534 -18.06 -37.43 25.19
CA LYS A 534 -17.11 -38.52 25.41
C LYS A 534 -16.43 -38.43 26.78
N THR A 535 -16.03 -37.22 27.18
CA THR A 535 -15.43 -36.95 28.49
C THR A 535 -16.44 -37.23 29.61
N GLN A 536 -17.67 -36.74 29.47
CA GLN A 536 -18.73 -36.96 30.45
C GLN A 536 -19.09 -38.44 30.59
N VAL A 537 -19.34 -39.15 29.49
CA VAL A 537 -19.70 -40.58 29.49
C VAL A 537 -18.63 -41.41 30.19
N SER A 538 -17.35 -41.15 29.89
CA SER A 538 -16.24 -41.80 30.59
C SER A 538 -16.24 -41.50 32.09
N GLY A 539 -16.38 -40.22 32.47
CA GLY A 539 -16.41 -39.79 33.86
C GLY A 539 -17.58 -40.36 34.67
N PHE A 540 -18.80 -40.36 34.11
CA PHE A 540 -19.97 -40.91 34.79
C PHE A 540 -19.94 -42.43 34.86
N THR A 541 -19.43 -43.11 33.84
CA THR A 541 -19.19 -44.55 33.90
C THR A 541 -18.21 -44.91 35.01
N ALA A 542 -17.15 -44.13 35.19
CA ALA A 542 -16.17 -44.34 36.26
C ALA A 542 -16.78 -44.10 37.66
N ARG A 543 -17.68 -43.12 37.81
CA ARG A 543 -18.40 -42.84 39.06
C ARG A 543 -19.46 -43.89 39.40
N ALA A 544 -20.01 -44.58 38.40
CA ALA A 544 -21.09 -45.55 38.58
C ALA A 544 -20.60 -46.96 38.98
N LYS A 545 -19.32 -47.15 39.31
CA LYS A 545 -18.75 -48.47 39.65
C LYS A 545 -19.39 -49.14 40.86
N GLU A 546 -19.94 -48.36 41.79
CA GLU A 546 -20.61 -48.85 42.99
C GLU A 546 -22.15 -48.80 42.87
N ALA A 547 -22.68 -48.44 41.69
CA ALA A 547 -24.12 -48.40 41.46
C ALA A 547 -24.72 -49.82 41.38
N ILE A 548 -26.00 -49.95 41.75
CA ILE A 548 -26.70 -51.25 41.76
C ILE A 548 -26.76 -51.92 40.38
N ASN A 549 -26.64 -51.14 39.31
CA ASN A 549 -26.62 -51.58 37.90
C ASN A 549 -25.29 -51.23 37.21
N ALA A 550 -24.17 -51.22 37.95
CA ALA A 550 -22.84 -50.80 37.46
C ALA A 550 -22.42 -51.48 36.16
N ASP A 551 -22.58 -52.81 36.02
CA ASP A 551 -22.19 -53.55 34.80
C ASP A 551 -22.98 -53.11 33.57
N THR A 552 -24.28 -52.83 33.74
CA THR A 552 -25.15 -52.36 32.66
C THR A 552 -24.75 -50.94 32.25
N ILE A 553 -24.45 -50.06 33.20
CA ILE A 553 -23.93 -48.71 32.93
C ILE A 553 -22.58 -48.80 32.21
N ALA A 554 -21.66 -49.68 32.65
CA ALA A 554 -20.35 -49.85 32.02
C ALA A 554 -20.46 -50.30 30.56
N LYS A 555 -21.33 -51.27 30.26
CA LYS A 555 -21.58 -51.73 28.88
C LYS A 555 -22.20 -50.63 28.02
N ALA A 556 -23.20 -49.91 28.53
CA ALA A 556 -23.84 -48.81 27.82
C ALA A 556 -22.87 -47.64 27.58
N GLY A 557 -22.09 -47.27 28.59
CA GLY A 557 -21.07 -46.23 28.53
C GLY A 557 -19.96 -46.57 27.54
N LYS A 558 -19.52 -47.84 27.50
CA LYS A 558 -18.58 -48.33 26.48
C LYS A 558 -19.19 -48.22 25.07
N SER A 559 -20.41 -48.72 24.87
CA SER A 559 -21.08 -48.66 23.57
C SER A 559 -21.24 -47.22 23.05
N LEU A 560 -21.67 -46.30 23.92
CA LEU A 560 -21.77 -44.88 23.60
C LEU A 560 -20.39 -44.26 23.35
N GLY A 561 -19.38 -44.58 24.16
CA GLY A 561 -18.00 -44.17 23.95
C GLY A 561 -17.43 -44.62 22.61
N ASP A 562 -17.74 -45.86 22.18
CA ASP A 562 -17.31 -46.41 20.89
C ASP A 562 -17.99 -45.68 19.72
N LYS A 563 -19.29 -45.35 19.83
CA LYS A 563 -19.99 -44.50 18.84
C LYS A 563 -19.33 -43.12 18.73
N LEU A 564 -19.05 -42.46 19.85
CA LEU A 564 -18.39 -41.15 19.91
C LEU A 564 -16.96 -41.20 19.32
N ASN A 565 -16.21 -42.26 19.61
CA ASN A 565 -14.87 -42.48 19.03
C ASN A 565 -14.91 -42.67 17.51
N LYS A 566 -15.97 -43.29 16.99
CA LYS A 566 -16.13 -43.54 15.56
C LYS A 566 -16.54 -42.27 14.78
N ILE A 567 -17.32 -41.39 15.39
CA ILE A 567 -17.85 -40.20 14.70
C ILE A 567 -16.88 -39.01 14.70
N ASP A 568 -16.10 -38.79 15.78
CA ASP A 568 -15.14 -37.67 15.87
C ASP A 568 -14.21 -37.54 14.64
N PRO A 569 -13.46 -38.58 14.20
CA PRO A 569 -12.54 -38.46 13.06
C PRO A 569 -13.24 -38.28 11.71
N ARG A 570 -14.55 -38.57 11.61
CA ARG A 570 -15.35 -38.30 10.39
C ARG A 570 -15.75 -36.82 10.32
N LEU A 571 -15.85 -36.16 11.47
CA LEU A 571 -16.19 -34.74 11.57
C LEU A 571 -14.95 -33.85 11.48
N THR A 572 -13.85 -34.23 12.14
CA THR A 572 -12.64 -33.42 12.25
C THR A 572 -11.39 -34.09 11.67
N THR A 573 -10.57 -33.30 10.97
CA THR A 573 -9.19 -33.66 10.64
C THR A 573 -8.31 -33.66 11.89
N LYS A 574 -7.39 -34.62 11.99
CA LYS A 574 -6.31 -34.66 13.00
C LYS A 574 -5.04 -34.04 12.42
N ALA A 575 -5.01 -32.72 12.27
CA ALA A 575 -3.84 -32.02 11.76
C ALA A 575 -3.50 -30.80 12.59
N SER A 576 -2.37 -30.82 13.30
CA SER A 576 -1.91 -29.70 14.12
C SER A 576 -0.85 -28.84 13.43
N ASN A 577 -0.28 -29.34 12.33
CA ASN A 577 0.70 -28.64 11.51
C ASN A 577 0.55 -29.05 10.04
N GLY A 578 1.34 -28.44 9.15
CA GLY A 578 1.30 -28.69 7.72
C GLY A 578 1.67 -30.12 7.30
N GLN A 579 2.51 -30.82 8.06
CA GLN A 579 2.92 -32.20 7.78
C GLN A 579 1.85 -33.21 8.21
N ASP A 580 1.08 -32.91 9.26
CA ASP A 580 0.00 -33.81 9.69
C ASP A 580 -1.11 -33.93 8.62
N ILE A 581 -1.33 -32.87 7.83
CA ILE A 581 -2.35 -32.79 6.78
C ILE A 581 -2.21 -33.94 5.76
N ILE A 582 -0.99 -34.38 5.48
CA ILE A 582 -0.69 -35.46 4.53
C ILE A 582 -0.56 -36.84 5.19
N ASN A 583 -0.63 -36.91 6.53
CA ASN A 583 -0.46 -38.15 7.30
C ASN A 583 -1.79 -38.73 7.81
N TYR A 584 -2.86 -37.93 7.87
CA TYR A 584 -4.15 -38.34 8.40
C TYR A 584 -5.27 -38.05 7.42
N ALA A 585 -6.26 -38.96 7.37
CA ALA A 585 -7.48 -38.73 6.60
C ALA A 585 -8.19 -37.47 7.12
N ASN A 586 -8.68 -36.65 6.18
CA ASN A 586 -9.40 -35.43 6.51
C ASN A 586 -10.85 -35.73 6.87
N GLY A 587 -11.32 -35.18 7.99
CA GLY A 587 -12.73 -35.15 8.33
C GLY A 587 -13.50 -34.21 7.40
N ILE A 588 -14.83 -34.17 7.54
CA ILE A 588 -15.67 -33.34 6.69
C ILE A 588 -15.34 -31.84 6.84
N ASN A 589 -14.88 -31.38 8.00
CA ASN A 589 -14.41 -30.00 8.18
C ASN A 589 -13.27 -29.60 7.23
N GLY A 590 -12.27 -30.48 7.04
CA GLY A 590 -11.16 -30.27 6.12
C GLY A 590 -11.63 -30.18 4.66
N GLN A 591 -12.67 -30.95 4.30
CA GLN A 591 -13.26 -30.92 2.97
C GLN A 591 -14.01 -29.60 2.70
N TYR A 592 -14.81 -29.12 3.65
CA TYR A 592 -15.44 -27.79 3.55
C TYR A 592 -14.40 -26.67 3.53
N GLY A 593 -13.36 -26.76 4.37
CA GLY A 593 -12.26 -25.81 4.41
C GLY A 593 -11.52 -25.71 3.06
N PHE A 594 -11.20 -26.86 2.46
CA PHE A 594 -10.56 -26.91 1.16
C PHE A 594 -11.46 -26.32 0.06
N LEU A 595 -12.75 -26.67 0.03
CA LEU A 595 -13.70 -26.13 -0.94
C LEU A 595 -13.87 -24.61 -0.79
N LEU A 596 -13.87 -24.08 0.43
CA LEU A 596 -13.89 -22.63 0.69
C LEU A 596 -12.68 -21.94 0.04
N GLY A 597 -11.50 -22.52 0.18
CA GLY A 597 -10.29 -22.05 -0.50
C GLY A 597 -10.41 -22.03 -2.02
N GLN A 598 -10.97 -23.09 -2.60
CA GLN A 598 -11.19 -23.18 -4.05
C GLN A 598 -12.19 -22.13 -4.54
N VAL A 599 -13.27 -21.89 -3.80
CA VAL A 599 -14.27 -20.88 -4.14
C VAL A 599 -13.66 -19.47 -4.10
N GLU A 600 -12.90 -19.15 -3.05
CA GLU A 600 -12.28 -17.82 -2.93
C GLU A 600 -11.08 -17.59 -3.84
N GLY A 601 -10.36 -18.66 -4.20
CA GLY A 601 -9.22 -18.61 -5.11
C GLY A 601 -9.61 -18.38 -6.57
N ASN A 602 -10.90 -18.43 -6.90
CA ASN A 602 -11.40 -18.23 -8.25
C ASN A 602 -12.22 -16.93 -8.37
N PRO A 603 -12.21 -16.27 -9.55
CA PRO A 603 -13.03 -15.09 -9.81
C PRO A 603 -14.54 -15.40 -9.83
N ALA A 604 -14.90 -16.65 -10.13
CA ALA A 604 -16.28 -17.13 -10.19
C ALA A 604 -16.43 -18.51 -9.54
N VAL A 605 -17.65 -18.88 -9.15
CA VAL A 605 -17.96 -20.24 -8.69
C VAL A 605 -17.96 -21.20 -9.88
N THR A 606 -17.05 -22.16 -9.88
CA THR A 606 -16.93 -23.17 -10.94
C THR A 606 -17.99 -24.25 -10.80
N GLN A 607 -18.37 -24.91 -11.91
CA GLN A 607 -19.31 -26.03 -11.87
C GLN A 607 -18.84 -27.16 -10.93
N PRO A 608 -17.55 -27.60 -10.95
CA PRO A 608 -17.07 -28.60 -10.00
C PRO A 608 -17.21 -28.19 -8.53
N ALA A 609 -17.08 -26.89 -8.20
CA ALA A 609 -17.28 -26.41 -6.84
C ALA A 609 -18.75 -26.55 -6.39
N ARG A 610 -19.71 -26.31 -7.30
CA ARG A 610 -21.15 -26.52 -7.05
C ARG A 610 -21.46 -27.99 -6.82
N ASP A 611 -20.98 -28.85 -7.70
CA ASP A 611 -21.22 -30.30 -7.61
C ASP A 611 -20.61 -30.86 -6.32
N ARG A 612 -19.41 -30.39 -5.96
CA ARG A 612 -18.75 -30.78 -4.71
C ARG A 612 -19.50 -30.28 -3.48
N LEU A 613 -20.08 -29.07 -3.50
CA LEU A 613 -20.92 -28.60 -2.41
C LEU A 613 -22.15 -29.49 -2.21
N ILE A 614 -22.83 -29.89 -3.30
CA ILE A 614 -24.00 -30.78 -3.24
C ILE A 614 -23.62 -32.12 -2.59
N ASP A 615 -22.49 -32.69 -2.98
CA ASP A 615 -21.98 -33.93 -2.40
C ASP A 615 -21.64 -33.77 -0.91
N LEU A 616 -20.93 -32.70 -0.54
CA LEU A 616 -20.58 -32.42 0.86
C LEU A 616 -21.81 -32.20 1.74
N GLU A 617 -22.83 -31.47 1.27
CA GLU A 617 -24.07 -31.29 2.02
C GLU A 617 -24.77 -32.63 2.26
N ARG A 618 -24.77 -33.56 1.29
CA ARG A 618 -25.33 -34.90 1.50
C ARG A 618 -24.60 -35.65 2.62
N VAL A 619 -23.27 -35.62 2.63
CA VAL A 619 -22.46 -36.27 3.67
C VAL A 619 -22.67 -35.59 5.03
N TRP A 620 -22.70 -34.25 5.06
CA TRP A 620 -22.92 -33.48 6.29
C TRP A 620 -24.28 -33.77 6.90
N GLN A 621 -25.35 -33.80 6.11
CA GLN A 621 -26.69 -34.11 6.60
C GLN A 621 -26.78 -35.50 7.24
N ALA A 622 -26.10 -36.50 6.67
CA ALA A 622 -26.06 -37.84 7.25
C ALA A 622 -25.29 -37.86 8.59
N LEU A 623 -24.11 -37.23 8.64
CA LEU A 623 -23.29 -37.14 9.87
C LEU A 623 -24.00 -36.35 10.96
N ARG A 624 -24.64 -35.23 10.60
CA ARG A 624 -25.40 -34.39 11.51
C ARG A 624 -26.54 -35.17 12.17
N ARG A 625 -27.31 -35.94 11.39
CA ARG A 625 -28.35 -36.82 11.94
C ARG A 625 -27.79 -37.86 12.90
N GLU A 626 -26.62 -38.44 12.58
CA GLU A 626 -25.95 -39.40 13.46
C GLU A 626 -25.54 -38.74 14.80
N VAL A 627 -24.99 -37.52 14.78
CA VAL A 627 -24.72 -36.74 15.99
C VAL A 627 -26.00 -36.45 16.78
N GLU A 628 -27.05 -35.99 16.10
CA GLU A 628 -28.35 -35.68 16.74
C GLU A 628 -28.98 -36.90 17.40
N LEU A 629 -28.90 -38.09 16.78
CA LEU A 629 -29.38 -39.35 17.37
C LEU A 629 -28.57 -39.75 18.61
N ILE A 630 -27.25 -39.59 18.57
CA ILE A 630 -26.38 -39.83 19.74
C ILE A 630 -26.79 -38.88 20.88
N GLU A 631 -26.94 -37.59 20.59
CA GLU A 631 -27.26 -36.55 21.57
C GLU A 631 -28.66 -36.71 22.19
N THR A 632 -29.66 -37.12 21.39
CA THR A 632 -31.07 -37.13 21.81
C THR A 632 -31.56 -38.50 22.28
N GLN A 633 -31.05 -39.59 21.72
CA GLN A 633 -31.52 -40.95 22.04
C GLN A 633 -30.51 -41.70 22.89
N ASP A 634 -29.26 -41.83 22.44
CA ASP A 634 -28.27 -42.65 23.14
C ASP A 634 -27.89 -42.04 24.50
N VAL A 635 -27.67 -40.72 24.57
CA VAL A 635 -27.40 -40.02 25.83
C VAL A 635 -28.61 -40.08 26.76
N ALA A 636 -29.84 -39.97 26.25
CA ALA A 636 -31.05 -40.08 27.06
C ALA A 636 -31.21 -41.48 27.67
N ALA A 637 -30.95 -42.52 26.89
CA ALA A 637 -30.96 -43.90 27.35
C ALA A 637 -29.87 -44.16 28.41
N PHE A 638 -28.65 -43.65 28.18
CA PHE A 638 -27.57 -43.75 29.15
C PHE A 638 -27.90 -43.02 30.47
N ASN A 639 -28.49 -41.83 30.38
CA ASN A 639 -28.93 -41.06 31.54
C ASN A 639 -30.04 -41.75 32.33
N ALA A 640 -30.94 -42.47 31.68
CA ALA A 640 -31.94 -43.27 32.37
C ALA A 640 -31.30 -44.38 33.22
N LEU A 641 -30.26 -45.03 32.69
CA LEU A 641 -29.49 -46.05 33.43
C LEU A 641 -28.74 -45.46 34.62
N LEU A 642 -28.10 -44.29 34.44
CA LEU A 642 -27.42 -43.58 35.53
C LEU A 642 -28.39 -43.21 36.66
N ARG A 643 -29.57 -42.67 36.31
CA ARG A 643 -30.62 -42.33 37.29
C ARG A 643 -31.12 -43.55 38.04
N ALA A 644 -31.38 -44.66 37.34
CA ALA A 644 -31.77 -45.93 37.97
C ALA A 644 -30.69 -46.49 38.91
N GLY A 645 -29.42 -46.14 38.66
CA GLY A 645 -28.28 -46.48 39.51
C GLY A 645 -27.97 -45.50 40.64
N GLY A 646 -28.78 -44.44 40.83
CA GLY A 646 -28.55 -43.42 41.85
C GLY A 646 -27.42 -42.42 41.52
N VAL A 647 -26.96 -42.37 40.26
CA VAL A 647 -25.88 -41.48 39.81
C VAL A 647 -26.48 -40.30 39.00
N GLN A 648 -26.04 -39.08 39.28
CA GLN A 648 -26.41 -37.92 38.45
C GLN A 648 -25.92 -38.10 37.00
N GLY A 649 -26.71 -37.65 36.02
CA GLY A 649 -26.52 -37.96 34.60
C GLY A 649 -25.55 -37.05 33.83
N VAL A 650 -25.25 -37.43 32.59
CA VAL A 650 -24.61 -36.61 31.54
C VAL A 650 -25.51 -35.42 31.20
N ILE A 651 -24.93 -34.23 31.12
CA ILE A 651 -25.63 -33.02 30.68
C ILE A 651 -25.31 -32.82 29.21
N THR A 652 -26.32 -32.90 28.34
CA THR A 652 -26.15 -32.46 26.96
C THR A 652 -25.88 -30.96 26.99
N PRO A 653 -24.72 -30.47 26.49
CA PRO A 653 -24.43 -29.04 26.52
C PRO A 653 -25.57 -28.29 25.83
N THR A 654 -26.14 -27.30 26.51
CA THR A 654 -27.05 -26.36 25.83
C THR A 654 -26.24 -25.68 24.75
N VAL A 655 -26.82 -25.57 23.55
CA VAL A 655 -26.25 -24.77 22.46
C VAL A 655 -25.88 -23.41 23.06
N LYS A 656 -24.58 -23.12 23.22
CA LYS A 656 -24.16 -21.73 23.37
C LYS A 656 -24.60 -21.09 22.06
N LYS A 657 -25.70 -20.33 22.11
CA LYS A 657 -26.08 -19.44 21.02
C LYS A 657 -24.92 -18.43 20.89
N GLY A 658 -23.94 -18.76 20.06
CA GLY A 658 -23.17 -17.73 19.36
C GLY A 658 -24.18 -16.84 18.63
N PRO A 659 -23.89 -15.54 18.48
CA PRO A 659 -24.87 -14.60 17.95
C PRO A 659 -25.38 -15.11 16.60
N ILE A 660 -26.66 -15.47 16.57
CA ILE A 660 -27.41 -15.69 15.34
C ILE A 660 -27.54 -14.30 14.73
N SER A 661 -26.92 -14.09 13.56
CA SER A 661 -27.29 -13.03 12.63
C SER A 661 -27.87 -13.67 11.38
#